data_AF-A0A937B0V8-F1
#
_entry.id   AF-A0A937B0V8-F1
#
_cell.length_a   1.000
_cell.length_b   1.000
_cell.length_c   1.000
_cell.angle_alpha   90.00
_cell.angle_beta   90.00
_cell.angle_gamma   90.00
#
_symmetry.space_group_name_H-M   'P 1'
#
loop_
_entity.id
_entity.type
_entity.pdbx_description
1 polymer ?
#
loop_
_entity_poly.entity_id
_entity_poly.type
_entity_poly.pdbx_seq_one_letter_code
_entity_poly.pdbx_strand_id
1 'polypeptide(L)'
;MSTLGRWLQPPPKGSLEQQHQELVNLLRTKERALETTSHDLKVKTAAMQILEQKVMSSETQFNSAQRELVSRGEQIKALEAELALRSKRVSEIETDGVAAQQQAGELKSIIAAQTEELRGAQQAREVLKEEIRVLREHVAQLNAGLADRDQVRVRMEKLESAQDRVHLLEVELSDREAAHRRRIQQLEQLLTERDQRIDTFDVSAAAHADELRSAQQASQSAEQAREVLKEEIRILREQITQLNEGLPARERLRAQVKELESMRGRVHQLEVELSDREAAHRGTIQQLEQALTERDRRISEFDSLAAIQLGELHTAQQVSQTAEQTREVLKEEIRVLREQITQLNESLAHQDRLRAQVKKLEATQDRVHQLEVELSDREAAHRGTIQQLEQALTERDRRISEFDSLAAIQLGELHTAQQVSQTAEQTREVLKEEIRVLREQITQLNESLAHQDRLRAQVKKLEATQDRVHQLEVELSDREAAHRGTIQQLEQALTERDRRISEFDSLAAAQADEVQDALEACRTAEQARDVQKEEIRVLREHIAQQNEELAHRDRLRAQVKKLEATQDRVHQLEVELSDREAAHRGTIQQLERTLAERDQRLGEFHASAAAQTDELRGAQQACQAAEQAREVSKEEIRVLREQIARLHEELADRDHIRVRMEKLESAQDRVHQLEVELSDREAAHRGTLQQLEQALAERDRRISEFDSLAAVQADEVQDALEASRTAEQAREVMKEEIRVLREQIAQLNEGLAHRDRLRARVQKLEATQDRVHQLEVELSDREAAHRGTIQQLEQALTERDRRIDELVPAAHLLHEKEAAIKEWERTHVRAMQDLEAEATKLQESCTVQDQLRAQHQLDEQQLEERDTRIANLQRELKDLQAERQTLRKEVQVIPEKDEQIDRLQKRLKELRAALKATPSSAIVPPQPHRQREAAAHSSQPKASKPGAPARQNGTGQQSPVGQQPKSGKPIQPDDLKKIDGIGPGLAATLQKLGTRTFIQIARWKPEDIEKIAKKLATDPERIKRENWIAGAKKQHYEKYKERL
;
A
#
# COMPACT_ATOMS: atom_id res chain seq x y z
N MET A 1 -86.99 -103.62 51.01
CA MET A 1 -87.45 -104.80 51.76
C MET A 1 -88.89 -104.55 52.21
N SER A 2 -89.63 -105.63 52.51
CA SER A 2 -90.91 -105.66 53.26
C SER A 2 -92.05 -104.71 52.85
N THR A 3 -93.18 -105.33 52.45
CA THR A 3 -94.56 -105.05 52.93
C THR A 3 -95.20 -103.65 52.74
N LEU A 4 -96.47 -103.52 52.38
CA LEU A 4 -97.52 -104.48 51.97
C LEU A 4 -98.70 -103.68 51.38
N GLY A 5 -99.41 -104.27 50.41
CA GLY A 5 -100.86 -104.08 50.28
C GLY A 5 -101.42 -102.73 49.81
N ARG A 6 -101.42 -102.50 48.49
CA ARG A 6 -102.66 -102.20 47.76
C ARG A 6 -102.59 -102.75 46.34
N TRP A 7 -103.07 -103.98 46.20
CA TRP A 7 -103.25 -104.70 44.94
C TRP A 7 -104.66 -104.48 44.38
N LEU A 8 -104.85 -104.86 43.10
CA LEU A 8 -106.12 -105.00 42.35
C LEU A 8 -106.74 -103.73 41.73
N GLN A 9 -106.23 -103.33 40.56
CA GLN A 9 -106.99 -103.31 39.28
C GLN A 9 -106.11 -102.89 38.07
N PRO A 10 -106.36 -103.42 36.84
CA PRO A 10 -105.80 -102.93 35.57
C PRO A 10 -106.86 -102.20 34.71
N PRO A 11 -106.55 -101.63 33.51
CA PRO A 11 -105.36 -100.91 33.02
C PRO A 11 -105.76 -99.43 32.64
N PRO A 12 -105.00 -98.61 31.86
CA PRO A 12 -104.86 -98.75 30.39
C PRO A 12 -103.47 -98.38 29.78
N LYS A 13 -103.26 -98.75 28.52
CA LYS A 13 -101.96 -98.74 27.80
C LYS A 13 -101.50 -97.37 27.24
N GLY A 14 -101.51 -96.29 28.04
CA GLY A 14 -101.11 -94.95 27.57
C GLY A 14 -99.92 -94.28 28.27
N SER A 15 -99.57 -94.70 29.49
CA SER A 15 -98.85 -93.82 30.44
C SER A 15 -97.32 -93.79 30.33
N LEU A 16 -96.67 -94.80 29.72
CA LEU A 16 -95.21 -94.94 29.79
C LEU A 16 -94.46 -94.06 28.79
N GLU A 17 -94.96 -93.91 27.56
CA GLU A 17 -94.37 -92.99 26.57
C GLU A 17 -94.52 -91.53 27.00
N GLN A 18 -95.64 -91.14 27.60
CA GLN A 18 -95.82 -89.78 28.16
C GLN A 18 -94.79 -89.48 29.25
N GLN A 19 -94.59 -90.35 30.23
CA GLN A 19 -93.62 -90.14 31.31
C GLN A 19 -92.17 -90.09 30.80
N HIS A 20 -91.82 -90.93 29.83
CA HIS A 20 -90.50 -90.86 29.20
C HIS A 20 -90.30 -89.55 28.41
N GLN A 21 -91.32 -89.11 27.67
CA GLN A 21 -91.27 -87.88 26.90
C GLN A 21 -91.23 -86.63 27.80
N GLU A 22 -91.93 -86.64 28.93
CA GLU A 22 -91.86 -85.59 29.96
C GLU A 22 -90.47 -85.50 30.58
N LEU A 23 -89.84 -86.63 30.95
CA LEU A 23 -88.46 -86.64 31.45
C LEU A 23 -87.44 -86.18 30.41
N VAL A 24 -87.59 -86.58 29.14
CA VAL A 24 -86.73 -86.11 28.04
C VAL A 24 -86.91 -84.60 27.79
N ASN A 25 -88.14 -84.08 27.89
CA ASN A 25 -88.41 -82.65 27.80
C ASN A 25 -87.84 -81.88 29.01
N LEU A 26 -87.92 -82.45 30.23
CA LEU A 26 -87.34 -81.86 31.43
C LEU A 26 -85.81 -81.84 31.37
N LEU A 27 -85.17 -82.91 30.90
CA LEU A 27 -83.73 -82.96 30.69
C LEU A 27 -83.29 -81.96 29.61
N ARG A 28 -83.96 -81.89 28.46
CA ARG A 28 -83.67 -80.90 27.41
C ARG A 28 -83.84 -79.45 27.87
N THR A 29 -84.81 -79.16 28.76
CA THR A 29 -84.98 -77.81 29.31
C THR A 29 -83.92 -77.48 30.37
N LYS A 30 -83.47 -78.46 31.17
CA LYS A 30 -82.34 -78.30 32.09
C LYS A 30 -81.00 -78.17 31.36
N GLU A 31 -80.79 -78.95 30.31
CA GLU A 31 -79.61 -78.90 29.43
C GLU A 31 -79.49 -77.54 28.76
N ARG A 32 -80.57 -77.04 28.15
CA ARG A 32 -80.62 -75.66 27.60
C ARG A 32 -80.38 -74.58 28.67
N ALA A 33 -80.83 -74.78 29.91
CA ALA A 33 -80.57 -73.84 31.01
C ALA A 33 -79.10 -73.89 31.50
N LEU A 34 -78.43 -75.05 31.40
CA LEU A 34 -77.00 -75.18 31.66
C LEU A 34 -76.17 -74.61 30.50
N GLU A 35 -76.61 -74.74 29.26
CA GLU A 35 -75.97 -74.12 28.10
C GLU A 35 -76.06 -72.59 28.16
N THR A 36 -77.22 -72.02 28.49
CA THR A 36 -77.36 -70.55 28.63
C THR A 36 -76.56 -70.00 29.79
N THR A 37 -76.53 -70.66 30.96
CA THR A 37 -75.69 -70.24 32.09
C THR A 37 -74.19 -70.44 31.81
N SER A 38 -73.80 -71.50 31.09
CA SER A 38 -72.42 -71.69 30.62
C SER A 38 -72.00 -70.60 29.62
N HIS A 39 -72.90 -70.22 28.70
CA HIS A 39 -72.65 -69.14 27.75
C HIS A 39 -72.53 -67.78 28.46
N ASP A 40 -73.44 -67.46 29.38
CA ASP A 40 -73.41 -66.22 30.17
C ASP A 40 -72.15 -66.14 31.06
N LEU A 41 -71.70 -67.25 31.65
CA LEU A 41 -70.42 -67.32 32.35
C LEU A 41 -69.24 -67.09 31.40
N LYS A 42 -69.21 -67.68 30.20
CA LYS A 42 -68.16 -67.43 29.21
C LYS A 42 -68.13 -65.97 28.74
N VAL A 43 -69.29 -65.36 28.52
CA VAL A 43 -69.42 -63.93 28.18
C VAL A 43 -68.90 -63.06 29.32
N LYS A 44 -69.25 -63.38 30.58
CA LYS A 44 -68.73 -62.67 31.77
C LYS A 44 -67.21 -62.84 31.94
N THR A 45 -66.66 -64.04 31.71
CA THR A 45 -65.22 -64.27 31.74
C THR A 45 -64.49 -63.49 30.64
N ALA A 46 -65.01 -63.47 29.41
CA ALA A 46 -64.44 -62.69 28.32
C ALA A 46 -64.52 -61.17 28.60
N ALA A 47 -65.65 -60.69 29.15
CA ALA A 47 -65.79 -59.30 29.57
C ALA A 47 -64.82 -58.93 30.71
N MET A 48 -64.59 -59.83 31.66
CA MET A 48 -63.62 -59.65 32.75
C MET A 48 -62.19 -59.59 32.23
N GLN A 49 -61.81 -60.49 31.30
CA GLN A 49 -60.49 -60.46 30.64
C GLN A 49 -60.27 -59.16 29.84
N ILE A 50 -61.30 -58.65 29.17
CA ILE A 50 -61.23 -57.35 28.47
C ILE A 50 -61.07 -56.20 29.47
N LEU A 51 -61.72 -56.26 30.64
CA LEU A 51 -61.55 -55.27 31.71
C LEU A 51 -60.15 -55.34 32.34
N GLU A 52 -59.64 -56.54 32.64
CA GLU A 52 -58.27 -56.75 33.12
C GLU A 52 -57.25 -56.20 32.13
N GLN A 53 -57.37 -56.53 30.84
CA GLN A 53 -56.50 -56.01 29.79
C GLN A 53 -56.57 -54.48 29.67
N LYS A 54 -57.76 -53.88 29.83
CA LYS A 54 -57.94 -52.42 29.88
C LYS A 54 -57.29 -51.80 31.12
N VAL A 55 -57.44 -52.39 32.30
CA VAL A 55 -56.81 -51.94 33.55
C VAL A 55 -55.29 -51.98 33.40
N MET A 56 -54.71 -53.09 32.93
CA MET A 56 -53.27 -53.20 32.66
C MET A 56 -52.79 -52.16 31.62
N SER A 57 -53.57 -51.89 30.58
CA SER A 57 -53.23 -50.84 29.60
C SER A 57 -53.30 -49.43 30.21
N SER A 58 -54.27 -49.18 31.09
CA SER A 58 -54.41 -47.91 31.80
C SER A 58 -53.29 -47.71 32.82
N GLU A 59 -52.86 -48.78 33.50
CA GLU A 59 -51.80 -48.74 34.50
C GLU A 59 -50.42 -48.56 33.85
N THR A 60 -50.17 -49.18 32.70
CA THR A 60 -48.95 -48.94 31.92
C THR A 60 -48.91 -47.51 31.36
N GLN A 61 -50.04 -46.98 30.87
CA GLN A 61 -50.14 -45.57 30.47
C GLN A 61 -49.93 -44.60 31.64
N PHE A 62 -50.53 -44.87 32.80
CA PHE A 62 -50.34 -44.06 34.01
C PHE A 62 -48.87 -44.05 34.46
N ASN A 63 -48.23 -45.22 34.53
CA ASN A 63 -46.80 -45.32 34.86
C ASN A 63 -45.90 -44.62 33.84
N SER A 64 -46.25 -44.63 32.55
CA SER A 64 -45.53 -43.89 31.51
C SER A 64 -45.68 -42.37 31.72
N ALA A 65 -46.89 -41.87 31.92
CA ALA A 65 -47.16 -40.46 32.17
C ALA A 65 -46.49 -39.97 33.47
N GLN A 66 -46.46 -40.80 34.51
CA GLN A 66 -45.79 -40.47 35.77
C GLN A 66 -44.26 -40.35 35.60
N ARG A 67 -43.63 -41.22 34.79
CA ARG A 67 -42.20 -41.09 34.45
C ARG A 67 -41.93 -39.84 33.62
N GLU A 68 -42.80 -39.52 32.67
CA GLU A 68 -42.67 -38.30 31.87
C GLU A 68 -42.82 -37.03 32.72
N LEU A 69 -43.75 -37.01 33.68
CA LEU A 69 -43.89 -35.91 34.65
C LEU A 69 -42.65 -35.74 35.55
N VAL A 70 -42.03 -36.83 36.00
CA VAL A 70 -40.77 -36.77 36.75
C VAL A 70 -39.66 -36.18 35.89
N SER A 71 -39.48 -36.68 34.66
CA SER A 71 -38.46 -36.17 33.73
C SER A 71 -38.66 -34.70 33.36
N ARG A 72 -39.91 -34.27 33.11
CA ARG A 72 -40.24 -32.84 32.92
C ARG A 72 -39.97 -32.01 34.17
N GLY A 73 -40.22 -32.55 35.37
CA GLY A 73 -39.89 -31.90 36.63
C GLY A 73 -38.39 -31.70 36.85
N GLU A 74 -37.56 -32.64 36.41
CA GLU A 74 -36.10 -32.52 36.42
C GLU A 74 -35.61 -31.48 35.40
N GLN A 75 -36.20 -31.45 34.20
CA GLN A 75 -35.92 -30.43 33.18
C GLN A 75 -36.30 -29.01 33.66
N ILE A 76 -37.44 -28.85 34.34
CA ILE A 76 -37.84 -27.56 34.92
C ILE A 76 -36.81 -27.09 35.96
N LYS A 77 -36.37 -27.96 36.87
CA LYS A 77 -35.32 -27.62 37.85
C LYS A 77 -33.99 -27.22 37.20
N ALA A 78 -33.62 -27.88 36.09
CA ALA A 78 -32.42 -27.51 35.34
C ALA A 78 -32.56 -26.11 34.71
N LEU A 79 -33.72 -25.79 34.13
CA LEU A 79 -34.02 -24.47 33.56
C LEU A 79 -34.12 -23.38 34.64
N GLU A 80 -34.67 -23.68 35.82
CA GLU A 80 -34.69 -22.78 36.97
C GLU A 80 -33.27 -22.44 37.46
N ALA A 81 -32.39 -23.45 37.55
CA ALA A 81 -30.98 -23.25 37.89
C ALA A 81 -30.24 -22.44 36.81
N GLU A 82 -30.51 -22.68 35.53
CA GLU A 82 -29.91 -21.91 34.44
C GLU A 82 -30.42 -20.45 34.42
N LEU A 83 -31.71 -20.22 34.67
CA LEU A 83 -32.29 -18.89 34.80
C LEU A 83 -31.71 -18.13 35.99
N ALA A 84 -31.50 -18.77 37.14
CA ALA A 84 -30.83 -18.15 38.28
C ALA A 84 -29.38 -17.74 37.94
N LEU A 85 -28.65 -18.59 37.22
CA LEU A 85 -27.26 -18.31 36.81
C LEU A 85 -27.19 -17.21 35.73
N ARG A 86 -28.13 -17.20 34.77
CA ARG A 86 -28.29 -16.11 33.80
C ARG A 86 -28.68 -14.80 34.48
N SER A 87 -29.61 -14.81 35.44
CA SER A 87 -30.00 -13.62 36.20
C SER A 87 -28.85 -13.06 37.02
N LYS A 88 -28.00 -13.92 37.60
CA LYS A 88 -26.77 -13.48 38.29
C LYS A 88 -25.80 -12.79 37.32
N ARG A 89 -25.54 -13.40 36.16
CA ARG A 89 -24.70 -12.80 35.11
C ARG A 89 -25.24 -11.46 34.60
N VAL A 90 -26.57 -11.32 34.45
CA VAL A 90 -27.18 -10.04 34.10
C VAL A 90 -26.93 -8.99 35.18
N SER A 91 -27.11 -9.32 36.47
CA SER A 91 -26.80 -8.38 37.55
C SER A 91 -25.31 -8.00 37.63
N GLU A 92 -24.40 -8.92 37.34
CA GLU A 92 -22.95 -8.67 37.27
C GLU A 92 -22.63 -7.71 36.10
N ILE A 93 -23.20 -7.95 34.91
CA ILE A 93 -23.07 -7.07 33.74
C ILE A 93 -23.69 -5.69 33.97
N GLU A 94 -24.80 -5.60 34.72
CA GLU A 94 -25.41 -4.33 35.11
C GLU A 94 -24.50 -3.54 36.07
N THR A 95 -23.88 -4.21 37.05
CA THR A 95 -22.90 -3.55 37.94
C THR A 95 -21.64 -3.09 37.20
N ASP A 96 -21.11 -3.92 36.28
CA ASP A 96 -19.97 -3.56 35.44
C ASP A 96 -20.31 -2.41 34.48
N GLY A 97 -21.55 -2.39 33.96
CA GLY A 97 -22.08 -1.31 33.14
C GLY A 97 -22.16 0.03 33.90
N VAL A 98 -22.62 0.01 35.15
CA VAL A 98 -22.64 1.20 36.02
C VAL A 98 -21.21 1.68 36.33
N ALA A 99 -20.27 0.77 36.62
CA ALA A 99 -18.86 1.13 36.84
C ALA A 99 -18.20 1.74 35.59
N ALA A 100 -18.42 1.14 34.41
CA ALA A 100 -17.94 1.68 33.14
C ALA A 100 -18.57 3.05 32.83
N GLN A 101 -19.84 3.27 33.19
CA GLN A 101 -20.53 4.54 32.99
C GLN A 101 -20.04 5.63 33.96
N GLN A 102 -19.63 5.27 35.18
CA GLN A 102 -18.93 6.16 36.11
C GLN A 102 -17.54 6.56 35.58
N GLN A 103 -16.72 5.59 35.17
CA GLN A 103 -15.41 5.85 34.55
C GLN A 103 -15.53 6.72 33.29
N ALA A 104 -16.53 6.49 32.44
CA ALA A 104 -16.81 7.33 31.28
C ALA A 104 -17.26 8.76 31.67
N GLY A 105 -17.87 8.95 32.84
CA GLY A 105 -18.18 10.26 33.41
C GLY A 105 -16.93 11.00 33.90
N GLU A 106 -16.05 10.30 34.62
CA GLU A 106 -14.76 10.83 35.07
C GLU A 106 -13.86 11.23 33.90
N LEU A 107 -13.72 10.35 32.89
CA LEU A 107 -12.97 10.64 31.68
C LEU A 107 -13.55 11.84 30.90
N LYS A 108 -14.88 12.00 30.85
CA LYS A 108 -15.51 13.20 30.27
C LYS A 108 -15.19 14.47 31.08
N SER A 109 -15.13 14.39 32.40
CA SER A 109 -14.73 15.52 33.26
C SER A 109 -13.25 15.89 33.06
N ILE A 110 -12.37 14.91 32.93
CA ILE A 110 -10.94 15.12 32.66
C ILE A 110 -10.74 15.73 31.26
N ILE A 111 -11.42 15.21 30.23
CA ILE A 111 -11.37 15.76 28.88
C ILE A 111 -11.92 17.19 28.86
N ALA A 112 -13.01 17.48 29.58
CA ALA A 112 -13.54 18.84 29.69
C ALA A 112 -12.51 19.81 30.29
N ALA A 113 -11.91 19.45 31.43
CA ALA A 113 -10.85 20.24 32.07
C ALA A 113 -9.64 20.46 31.13
N GLN A 114 -9.16 19.40 30.47
CA GLN A 114 -8.06 19.49 29.51
C GLN A 114 -8.41 20.35 28.28
N THR A 115 -9.66 20.34 27.79
CA THR A 115 -10.08 21.25 26.72
C THR A 115 -10.19 22.70 27.17
N GLU A 116 -10.49 22.96 28.45
CA GLU A 116 -10.51 24.29 29.04
C GLU A 116 -9.08 24.83 29.23
N GLU A 117 -8.15 24.00 29.71
CA GLU A 117 -6.70 24.30 29.78
C GLU A 117 -6.10 24.55 28.39
N LEU A 118 -6.44 23.72 27.39
CA LEU A 118 -6.01 23.93 26.00
C LEU A 118 -6.58 25.22 25.42
N ARG A 119 -7.82 25.59 25.74
CA ARG A 119 -8.42 26.87 25.34
C ARG A 119 -7.70 28.04 26.02
N GLY A 120 -7.36 27.93 27.30
CA GLY A 120 -6.55 28.92 28.03
C GLY A 120 -5.14 29.06 27.45
N ALA A 121 -4.47 27.96 27.13
CA ALA A 121 -3.16 27.96 26.48
C ALA A 121 -3.20 28.54 25.06
N GLN A 122 -4.28 28.30 24.30
CA GLN A 122 -4.50 28.94 23.00
C GLN A 122 -4.71 30.45 23.14
N GLN A 123 -5.51 30.91 24.11
CA GLN A 123 -5.68 32.34 24.39
C GLN A 123 -4.37 33.01 24.80
N ALA A 124 -3.60 32.40 25.71
CA ALA A 124 -2.27 32.86 26.08
C ALA A 124 -1.30 32.92 24.88
N ARG A 125 -1.40 31.96 23.95
CA ARG A 125 -0.60 31.95 22.71
C ARG A 125 -0.98 33.06 21.74
N GLU A 126 -2.26 33.44 21.64
CA GLU A 126 -2.67 34.61 20.83
C GLU A 126 -2.25 35.93 21.49
N VAL A 127 -2.33 36.04 22.82
CA VAL A 127 -1.76 37.19 23.55
C VAL A 127 -0.25 37.30 23.31
N LEU A 128 0.51 36.20 23.46
CA LEU A 128 1.95 36.16 23.17
C LEU A 128 2.28 36.45 21.71
N LYS A 129 1.42 36.09 20.74
CA LYS A 129 1.59 36.47 19.33
C LYS A 129 1.43 37.97 19.12
N GLU A 130 0.44 38.58 19.77
CA GLU A 130 0.23 40.03 19.66
C GLU A 130 1.33 40.80 20.41
N GLU A 131 1.81 40.30 21.56
CA GLU A 131 3.02 40.82 22.22
C GLU A 131 4.26 40.67 21.31
N ILE A 132 4.48 39.52 20.68
CA ILE A 132 5.58 39.32 19.72
C ILE A 132 5.42 40.25 18.50
N ARG A 133 4.20 40.52 18.04
CA ARG A 133 3.93 41.49 16.98
C ARG A 133 4.28 42.91 17.43
N VAL A 134 3.80 43.34 18.60
CA VAL A 134 4.11 44.65 19.19
C VAL A 134 5.60 44.79 19.46
N LEU A 135 6.28 43.74 19.91
CA LEU A 135 7.74 43.72 20.07
C LEU A 135 8.48 43.76 18.73
N ARG A 136 7.98 43.09 17.69
CA ARG A 136 8.52 43.22 16.31
C ARG A 136 8.30 44.61 15.73
N GLU A 137 7.19 45.26 16.06
CA GLU A 137 6.87 46.62 15.65
C GLU A 137 7.74 47.64 16.41
N HIS A 138 7.97 47.47 17.71
CA HIS A 138 8.97 48.21 18.46
C HIS A 138 10.39 47.95 17.97
N VAL A 139 10.76 46.71 17.62
CA VAL A 139 12.06 46.40 17.00
C VAL A 139 12.17 47.03 15.61
N ALA A 140 11.10 47.11 14.82
CA ALA A 140 11.09 47.82 13.55
C ALA A 140 11.23 49.35 13.74
N GLN A 141 10.59 49.93 14.75
CA GLN A 141 10.73 51.34 15.13
C GLN A 141 12.14 51.65 15.67
N LEU A 142 12.71 50.78 16.51
CA LEU A 142 14.10 50.86 16.97
C LEU A 142 15.07 50.72 15.79
N ASN A 143 14.78 49.83 14.82
CA ASN A 143 15.56 49.67 13.59
C ASN A 143 15.44 50.88 12.66
N ALA A 144 14.31 51.59 12.64
CA ALA A 144 14.21 52.89 11.98
C ALA A 144 15.05 53.96 12.71
N GLY A 145 15.08 53.92 14.05
CA GLY A 145 16.00 54.70 14.88
C GLY A 145 17.49 54.35 14.70
N LEU A 146 17.83 53.20 14.11
CA LEU A 146 19.22 52.89 13.73
C LEU A 146 19.74 53.77 12.59
N ALA A 147 18.89 54.57 11.91
CA ALA A 147 19.36 55.62 11.00
C ALA A 147 20.20 56.70 11.73
N ASP A 148 19.86 57.04 12.98
CA ASP A 148 20.68 57.93 13.81
C ASP A 148 21.99 57.25 14.27
N ARG A 149 22.06 55.91 14.20
CA ARG A 149 23.26 55.16 14.54
C ARG A 149 24.40 55.35 13.54
N ASP A 150 24.13 55.88 12.34
CA ASP A 150 25.20 56.32 11.43
C ASP A 150 25.81 57.66 11.86
N GLN A 151 25.03 58.54 12.49
CA GLN A 151 25.55 59.73 13.15
C GLN A 151 26.33 59.38 14.44
N VAL A 152 25.94 58.28 15.11
CA VAL A 152 26.74 57.68 16.20
C VAL A 152 27.98 56.96 15.67
N ARG A 153 27.93 56.33 14.48
CA ARG A 153 29.07 55.66 13.83
C ARG A 153 30.19 56.65 13.52
N VAL A 154 29.87 57.82 12.97
CA VAL A 154 30.82 58.93 12.74
C VAL A 154 31.33 59.55 14.06
N ARG A 155 30.62 59.39 15.18
CA ARG A 155 31.11 59.73 16.53
C ARG A 155 31.97 58.60 17.12
N MET A 156 31.69 57.35 16.79
CA MET A 156 32.49 56.19 17.16
C MET A 156 33.82 56.16 16.43
N GLU A 157 33.89 56.42 15.11
CA GLU A 157 35.17 56.55 14.38
C GLU A 157 36.07 57.66 14.98
N LYS A 158 35.47 58.73 15.52
CA LYS A 158 36.20 59.77 16.26
C LYS A 158 36.66 59.31 17.65
N LEU A 159 35.86 58.48 18.33
CA LEU A 159 36.25 57.83 19.59
C LEU A 159 37.29 56.73 19.39
N GLU A 160 37.25 55.97 18.30
CA GLU A 160 38.26 55.00 17.90
C GLU A 160 39.59 55.71 17.64
N SER A 161 39.59 56.85 16.93
CA SER A 161 40.80 57.69 16.81
C SER A 161 41.32 58.25 18.15
N ALA A 162 40.47 58.32 19.18
CA ALA A 162 40.87 58.70 20.53
C ALA A 162 41.34 57.48 21.34
N GLN A 163 40.75 56.31 21.12
CA GLN A 163 41.17 55.02 21.70
C GLN A 163 42.50 54.55 21.11
N ASP A 164 42.78 54.79 19.83
CA ASP A 164 44.09 54.57 19.23
C ASP A 164 45.17 55.45 19.87
N ARG A 165 44.83 56.70 20.23
CA ARG A 165 45.73 57.57 21.01
C ARG A 165 45.87 57.14 22.47
N VAL A 166 44.83 56.56 23.07
CA VAL A 166 44.92 55.97 24.42
C VAL A 166 45.76 54.70 24.41
N HIS A 167 45.56 53.78 23.45
CA HIS A 167 46.38 52.60 23.28
C HIS A 167 47.83 52.93 22.94
N LEU A 168 48.10 53.99 22.15
CA LEU A 168 49.48 54.46 21.94
C LEU A 168 50.11 54.96 23.25
N LEU A 169 49.34 55.67 24.10
CA LEU A 169 49.79 56.12 25.42
C LEU A 169 49.91 54.98 26.43
N GLU A 170 49.07 53.94 26.36
CA GLU A 170 49.16 52.72 27.17
C GLU A 170 50.36 51.86 26.78
N VAL A 171 50.67 51.75 25.48
CA VAL A 171 51.91 51.12 24.99
C VAL A 171 53.12 51.94 25.43
N GLU A 172 53.11 53.27 25.29
CA GLU A 172 54.17 54.12 25.83
C GLU A 172 54.33 54.03 27.35
N LEU A 173 53.23 53.86 28.11
CA LEU A 173 53.26 53.65 29.55
C LEU A 173 53.79 52.25 29.89
N SER A 174 53.39 51.21 29.16
CA SER A 174 53.91 49.85 29.30
C SER A 174 55.41 49.78 28.98
N ASP A 175 55.87 50.47 27.94
CA ASP A 175 57.28 50.58 27.58
C ASP A 175 58.08 51.40 28.61
N ARG A 176 57.51 52.48 29.15
CA ARG A 176 58.10 53.22 30.29
C ARG A 176 58.15 52.35 31.54
N GLU A 177 57.12 51.61 31.88
CA GLU A 177 57.10 50.66 33.01
C GLU A 177 58.08 49.49 32.79
N ALA A 178 58.25 49.02 31.56
CA ALA A 178 59.25 48.01 31.22
C ALA A 178 60.67 48.59 31.34
N ALA A 179 60.89 49.84 30.94
CA ALA A 179 62.14 50.55 31.18
C ALA A 179 62.40 50.79 32.67
N HIS A 180 61.39 51.15 33.46
CA HIS A 180 61.49 51.27 34.91
C HIS A 180 61.74 49.93 35.60
N ARG A 181 61.06 48.84 35.18
CA ARG A 181 61.34 47.47 35.68
C ARG A 181 62.77 47.02 35.35
N ARG A 182 63.25 47.26 34.13
CA ARG A 182 64.66 47.03 33.76
C ARG A 182 65.62 47.90 34.58
N ARG A 183 65.24 49.14 34.90
CA ARG A 183 66.06 50.04 35.74
C ARG A 183 66.09 49.60 37.20
N ILE A 184 64.97 49.09 37.73
CA ILE A 184 64.89 48.49 39.07
C ILE A 184 65.75 47.22 39.11
N GLN A 185 65.63 46.32 38.13
CA GLN A 185 66.50 45.14 38.03
C GLN A 185 67.99 45.49 37.90
N GLN A 186 68.35 46.56 37.18
CA GLN A 186 69.72 47.08 37.16
C GLN A 186 70.17 47.65 38.51
N LEU A 187 69.28 48.30 39.27
CA LEU A 187 69.57 48.79 40.61
C LEU A 187 69.67 47.66 41.64
N GLU A 188 68.86 46.61 41.51
CA GLU A 188 68.94 45.38 42.30
C GLU A 188 70.21 44.58 41.98
N GLN A 189 70.64 44.55 40.71
CA GLN A 189 71.95 44.02 40.31
C GLN A 189 73.09 44.86 40.88
N LEU A 190 73.01 46.20 40.83
CA LEU A 190 74.02 47.06 41.44
C LEU A 190 74.03 47.00 42.97
N LEU A 191 72.89 46.74 43.62
CA LEU A 191 72.81 46.50 45.06
C LEU A 191 73.39 45.13 45.42
N THR A 192 73.07 44.06 44.68
CA THR A 192 73.68 42.74 44.91
C THR A 192 75.17 42.71 44.58
N GLU A 193 75.64 43.44 43.56
CA GLU A 193 77.07 43.68 43.34
C GLU A 193 77.71 44.51 44.46
N ARG A 194 76.99 45.50 45.02
CA ARG A 194 77.48 46.29 46.16
C ARG A 194 77.55 45.46 47.43
N ASP A 195 76.56 44.61 47.67
CA ASP A 195 76.47 43.79 48.87
C ASP A 195 77.47 42.62 48.77
N GLN A 196 77.65 42.01 47.59
CA GLN A 196 78.80 41.13 47.32
C GLN A 196 80.14 41.85 47.48
N ARG A 197 80.25 43.13 47.10
CA ARG A 197 81.46 43.93 47.37
C ARG A 197 81.66 44.20 48.85
N ILE A 198 80.60 44.42 49.62
CA ILE A 198 80.63 44.55 51.09
C ILE A 198 81.08 43.22 51.70
N ASP A 199 80.53 42.08 51.28
CA ASP A 199 80.98 40.75 51.72
C ASP A 199 82.47 40.53 51.40
N THR A 200 82.96 40.93 50.20
CA THR A 200 84.41 40.87 49.90
C THR A 200 85.23 41.87 50.72
N PHE A 201 84.64 43.00 51.14
CA PHE A 201 85.29 43.99 51.98
C PHE A 201 85.41 43.47 53.42
N ASP A 202 84.37 42.83 53.95
CA ASP A 202 84.35 42.21 55.27
C ASP A 202 85.25 40.96 55.33
N VAL A 203 85.32 40.16 54.25
CA VAL A 203 86.31 39.07 54.11
C VAL A 203 87.74 39.61 54.03
N SER A 204 87.97 40.77 53.39
CA SER A 204 89.30 41.41 53.40
C SER A 204 89.65 42.09 54.73
N ALA A 205 88.66 42.60 55.47
CA ALA A 205 88.83 43.13 56.82
C ALA A 205 89.13 42.00 57.84
N ALA A 206 88.52 40.82 57.66
CA ALA A 206 88.86 39.62 58.41
C ALA A 206 90.28 39.10 58.07
N ALA A 207 90.68 39.12 56.79
CA ALA A 207 92.03 38.74 56.38
C ALA A 207 93.11 39.64 57.01
N HIS A 208 92.89 40.96 57.07
CA HIS A 208 93.81 41.89 57.73
C HIS A 208 93.85 41.75 59.28
N ALA A 209 92.88 41.08 59.90
CA ALA A 209 92.94 40.75 61.33
C ALA A 209 93.85 39.54 61.64
N ASP A 210 93.99 38.60 60.71
CA ASP A 210 94.90 37.45 60.84
C ASP A 210 96.30 37.70 60.23
N GLU A 211 96.45 38.64 59.31
CA GLU A 211 97.77 39.19 58.93
C GLU A 211 98.44 39.92 60.12
N LEU A 212 97.66 40.58 60.99
CA LEU A 212 98.20 41.22 62.20
C LEU A 212 98.65 40.21 63.27
N ARG A 213 98.07 39.00 63.29
CA ARG A 213 98.49 37.91 64.21
C ARG A 213 99.68 37.12 63.67
N SER A 214 99.68 36.81 62.38
CA SER A 214 100.79 36.07 61.73
C SER A 214 102.08 36.90 61.68
N ALA A 215 102.00 38.23 61.53
CA ALA A 215 103.14 39.14 61.69
C ALA A 215 103.77 39.12 63.10
N GLN A 216 103.03 38.64 64.13
CA GLN A 216 103.48 38.61 65.53
C GLN A 216 104.02 37.23 65.97
N GLN A 217 103.77 36.16 65.21
CA GLN A 217 104.38 34.83 65.43
C GLN A 217 105.61 34.57 64.53
N ALA A 218 105.77 35.31 63.43
CA ALA A 218 106.92 35.15 62.53
C ALA A 218 108.28 35.56 63.12
N SER A 219 108.33 36.31 64.24
CA SER A 219 109.59 36.77 64.85
C SER A 219 110.30 35.75 65.74
N GLN A 220 109.69 34.59 66.03
CA GLN A 220 110.31 33.52 66.83
C GLN A 220 110.89 32.36 65.98
N SER A 221 110.74 32.42 64.65
CA SER A 221 111.29 31.41 63.72
C SER A 221 112.74 31.68 63.27
N ALA A 222 113.40 32.69 63.86
CA ALA A 222 114.79 33.06 63.58
C ALA A 222 115.82 32.39 64.52
N GLU A 223 115.39 31.47 65.39
CA GLU A 223 116.26 30.56 66.17
C GLU A 223 116.28 29.13 65.57
N GLN A 224 116.76 29.09 64.32
CA GLN A 224 117.92 28.28 63.95
C GLN A 224 117.90 26.77 64.21
N ALA A 225 117.63 26.04 63.13
CA ALA A 225 118.67 25.24 62.45
C ALA A 225 119.62 24.40 63.35
N ARG A 226 119.08 23.45 64.12
CA ARG A 226 119.92 22.50 64.88
C ARG A 226 119.74 21.00 64.64
N GLU A 227 118.53 20.45 64.55
CA GLU A 227 118.36 18.99 64.65
C GLU A 227 117.98 18.28 63.35
N VAL A 228 118.90 18.37 62.38
CA VAL A 228 119.00 17.50 61.19
C VAL A 228 119.41 16.06 61.55
N LEU A 229 119.75 15.77 62.82
CA LEU A 229 120.33 14.50 63.29
C LEU A 229 119.32 13.37 63.61
N LYS A 230 118.03 13.48 63.26
CA LYS A 230 117.01 12.46 63.60
C LYS A 230 116.56 11.55 62.46
N GLU A 231 116.94 11.84 61.22
CA GLU A 231 116.55 11.03 60.05
C GLU A 231 117.39 9.74 59.92
N GLU A 232 118.64 9.73 60.38
CA GLU A 232 119.56 8.60 60.17
C GLU A 232 119.26 7.35 61.01
N ILE A 233 118.45 7.45 62.09
CA ILE A 233 118.27 6.35 63.06
C ILE A 233 117.04 5.48 62.78
N ARG A 234 116.01 5.97 62.07
CA ARG A 234 114.79 5.18 61.84
C ARG A 234 114.84 4.32 60.57
N ILE A 235 115.60 4.72 59.54
CA ILE A 235 115.74 3.93 58.30
C ILE A 235 116.38 2.56 58.56
N LEU A 236 117.21 2.45 59.62
CA LEU A 236 117.82 1.19 60.07
C LEU A 236 116.88 0.28 60.88
N ARG A 237 115.64 0.71 61.16
CA ARG A 237 114.62 -0.09 61.85
C ARG A 237 113.52 -0.56 60.93
N GLU A 238 113.83 -1.69 60.30
CA GLU A 238 112.89 -2.70 59.80
C GLU A 238 111.95 -2.25 58.66
N GLN A 239 112.11 -2.65 57.38
CA GLN A 239 113.04 -3.58 56.70
C GLN A 239 113.11 -5.05 57.17
N ILE A 240 112.50 -5.44 58.29
CA ILE A 240 112.36 -6.86 58.71
C ILE A 240 110.89 -7.30 58.63
N THR A 241 109.93 -6.38 58.68
CA THR A 241 108.49 -6.64 58.50
C THR A 241 108.02 -6.60 57.04
N GLN A 242 108.93 -6.78 56.08
CA GLN A 242 108.61 -7.13 54.69
C GLN A 242 108.58 -8.64 54.43
N LEU A 243 108.77 -9.48 55.45
CA LEU A 243 108.68 -10.94 55.37
C LEU A 243 107.53 -11.50 56.21
N ASN A 244 106.30 -11.26 55.78
CA ASN A 244 105.18 -12.23 55.88
C ASN A 244 104.02 -11.80 54.96
N GLU A 245 103.53 -12.74 54.17
CA GLU A 245 102.80 -12.43 52.93
C GLU A 245 101.27 -12.46 53.06
N GLY A 246 100.62 -11.50 52.40
CA GLY A 246 99.30 -11.65 51.79
C GLY A 246 98.06 -11.56 52.69
N LEU A 247 97.27 -10.48 52.54
CA LEU A 247 95.83 -10.48 52.87
C LEU A 247 94.86 -9.46 52.18
N PRO A 248 95.25 -8.46 51.34
CA PRO A 248 94.28 -7.55 50.70
C PRO A 248 93.24 -8.23 49.80
N ALA A 249 93.54 -9.43 49.29
CA ALA A 249 92.65 -10.17 48.38
C ALA A 249 91.45 -10.84 49.07
N ARG A 250 91.60 -11.33 50.31
CA ARG A 250 90.47 -11.99 51.02
C ARG A 250 89.46 -10.99 51.55
N GLU A 251 89.85 -9.76 51.87
CA GLU A 251 88.91 -8.74 52.35
C GLU A 251 87.99 -8.25 51.24
N ARG A 252 88.51 -8.06 50.02
CA ARG A 252 87.68 -7.78 48.83
C ARG A 252 86.74 -8.93 48.48
N LEU A 253 87.23 -10.18 48.52
CA LEU A 253 86.37 -11.36 48.30
C LEU A 253 85.31 -11.51 49.40
N ARG A 254 85.62 -11.24 50.68
CA ARG A 254 84.61 -11.22 51.76
C ARG A 254 83.56 -10.14 51.56
N ALA A 255 83.95 -8.94 51.12
CA ALA A 255 82.98 -7.87 50.83
C ALA A 255 82.03 -8.28 49.70
N GLN A 256 82.55 -8.82 48.59
CA GLN A 256 81.75 -9.31 47.47
C GLN A 256 80.85 -10.51 47.85
N VAL A 257 81.33 -11.43 48.69
CA VAL A 257 80.50 -12.53 49.22
C VAL A 257 79.36 -11.99 50.09
N LYS A 258 79.62 -11.00 50.96
CA LYS A 258 78.58 -10.36 51.78
C LYS A 258 77.52 -9.65 50.94
N GLU A 259 77.92 -9.05 49.83
CA GLU A 259 77.02 -8.39 48.88
C GLU A 259 76.17 -9.42 48.11
N LEU A 260 76.76 -10.54 47.70
CA LEU A 260 76.04 -11.68 47.11
C LEU A 260 75.10 -12.38 48.11
N GLU A 261 75.46 -12.47 49.39
CA GLU A 261 74.59 -12.98 50.46
C GLU A 261 73.39 -12.04 50.70
N SER A 262 73.62 -10.72 50.68
CA SER A 262 72.55 -9.71 50.75
C SER A 262 71.60 -9.77 49.54
N MET A 263 72.17 -9.89 48.33
CA MET A 263 71.38 -10.09 47.11
C MET A 263 70.59 -11.41 47.15
N ARG A 264 71.19 -12.50 47.65
CA ARG A 264 70.50 -13.79 47.83
C ARG A 264 69.37 -13.69 48.85
N GLY A 265 69.55 -12.94 49.94
CA GLY A 265 68.49 -12.64 50.90
C GLY A 265 67.32 -11.88 50.25
N ARG A 266 67.61 -10.86 49.43
CA ARG A 266 66.59 -10.13 48.65
C ARG A 266 65.88 -11.01 47.62
N VAL A 267 66.60 -11.87 46.90
CA VAL A 267 66.00 -12.81 45.94
C VAL A 267 65.07 -13.77 46.68
N HIS A 268 65.48 -14.34 47.81
CA HIS A 268 64.63 -15.23 48.59
C HIS A 268 63.38 -14.52 49.15
N GLN A 269 63.52 -13.27 49.57
CA GLN A 269 62.40 -12.45 50.02
C GLN A 269 61.40 -12.17 48.87
N LEU A 270 61.89 -11.89 47.66
CA LEU A 270 61.06 -11.74 46.46
C LEU A 270 60.43 -13.06 46.00
N GLU A 271 61.10 -14.21 46.15
CA GLU A 271 60.54 -15.54 45.87
C GLU A 271 59.37 -15.87 46.82
N VAL A 272 59.51 -15.57 48.12
CA VAL A 272 58.43 -15.74 49.11
C VAL A 272 57.27 -14.79 48.79
N GLU A 273 57.54 -13.50 48.55
CA GLU A 273 56.54 -12.52 48.15
C GLU A 273 55.81 -12.86 46.84
N LEU A 274 56.48 -13.50 45.88
CA LEU A 274 55.85 -14.01 44.66
C LEU A 274 55.00 -15.25 44.96
N SER A 275 55.49 -16.18 45.77
CA SER A 275 54.73 -17.38 46.18
C SER A 275 53.45 -17.01 46.94
N ASP A 276 53.50 -16.01 47.82
CA ASP A 276 52.35 -15.50 48.58
C ASP A 276 51.36 -14.76 47.66
N ARG A 277 51.85 -13.95 46.71
CA ARG A 277 50.98 -13.34 45.68
C ARG A 277 50.34 -14.39 44.78
N GLU A 278 51.07 -15.41 44.34
CA GLU A 278 50.50 -16.53 43.58
C GLU A 278 49.47 -17.32 44.40
N ALA A 279 49.68 -17.52 45.70
CA ALA A 279 48.71 -18.16 46.58
C ALA A 279 47.44 -17.32 46.70
N ALA A 280 47.56 -16.00 46.87
CA ALA A 280 46.43 -15.07 46.86
C ALA A 280 45.68 -15.08 45.52
N HIS A 281 46.39 -15.07 44.38
CA HIS A 281 45.80 -15.15 43.05
C HIS A 281 45.12 -16.51 42.80
N ARG A 282 45.68 -17.62 43.26
CA ARG A 282 45.00 -18.94 43.22
C ARG A 282 43.71 -18.92 44.05
N GLY A 283 43.72 -18.27 45.22
CA GLY A 283 42.54 -18.08 46.04
C GLY A 283 41.43 -17.24 45.37
N THR A 284 41.78 -16.11 44.74
CA THR A 284 40.78 -15.29 44.02
C THR A 284 40.27 -15.96 42.75
N ILE A 285 41.10 -16.70 42.03
CA ILE A 285 40.65 -17.51 40.87
C ILE A 285 39.61 -18.56 41.32
N GLN A 286 39.87 -19.30 42.41
CA GLN A 286 38.91 -20.27 42.95
C GLN A 286 37.58 -19.63 43.39
N GLN A 287 37.62 -18.43 43.97
CA GLN A 287 36.41 -17.67 44.33
C GLN A 287 35.62 -17.23 43.09
N LEU A 288 36.31 -16.81 42.02
CA LEU A 288 35.68 -16.45 40.74
C LEU A 288 35.08 -17.66 40.03
N GLU A 289 35.76 -18.81 40.04
CA GLU A 289 35.23 -20.08 39.50
C GLU A 289 33.97 -20.51 40.26
N GLN A 290 33.97 -20.44 41.60
CA GLN A 290 32.78 -20.70 42.41
C GLN A 290 31.63 -19.74 42.09
N ALA A 291 31.92 -18.43 41.99
CA ALA A 291 30.91 -17.43 41.63
C ALA A 291 30.33 -17.65 40.22
N LEU A 292 31.15 -18.09 39.25
CA LEU A 292 30.69 -18.47 37.91
C LEU A 292 29.79 -19.70 37.96
N THR A 293 30.17 -20.77 38.66
CA THR A 293 29.31 -21.97 38.78
C THR A 293 27.96 -21.69 39.44
N GLU A 294 27.91 -20.84 40.48
CA GLU A 294 26.64 -20.41 41.09
C GLU A 294 25.82 -19.50 40.16
N ARG A 295 26.48 -18.66 39.35
CA ARG A 295 25.79 -17.86 38.34
C ARG A 295 25.19 -18.73 37.25
N ASP A 296 25.92 -19.71 36.75
CA ASP A 296 25.47 -20.62 35.70
C ASP A 296 24.36 -21.56 36.22
N ARG A 297 24.41 -21.95 37.51
CA ARG A 297 23.31 -22.63 38.21
C ARG A 297 22.04 -21.77 38.22
N ARG A 298 22.14 -20.48 38.57
CA ARG A 298 21.01 -19.53 38.56
C ARG A 298 20.46 -19.24 37.17
N ILE A 299 21.33 -19.21 36.15
CA ILE A 299 20.91 -19.09 34.74
C ILE A 299 20.08 -20.33 34.37
N SER A 300 20.55 -21.54 34.67
CA SER A 300 19.78 -22.77 34.41
C SER A 300 18.46 -22.84 35.20
N GLU A 301 18.40 -22.30 36.42
CA GLU A 301 17.15 -22.18 37.18
C GLU A 301 16.19 -21.18 36.50
N PHE A 302 16.70 -20.01 36.08
CA PHE A 302 15.92 -19.01 35.35
C PHE A 302 15.39 -19.54 34.01
N ASP A 303 16.22 -20.24 33.23
CA ASP A 303 15.83 -20.86 31.97
C ASP A 303 14.75 -21.93 32.18
N SER A 304 14.81 -22.69 33.28
CA SER A 304 13.76 -23.66 33.63
C SER A 304 12.44 -23.00 34.00
N LEU A 305 12.47 -21.86 34.72
CA LEU A 305 11.28 -21.08 35.04
C LEU A 305 10.70 -20.39 33.80
N ALA A 306 11.55 -19.87 32.92
CA ALA A 306 11.14 -19.31 31.63
C ALA A 306 10.51 -20.36 30.73
N ALA A 307 11.03 -21.60 30.69
CA ALA A 307 10.43 -22.71 29.96
C ALA A 307 9.04 -23.09 30.50
N ILE A 308 8.84 -23.08 31.83
CA ILE A 308 7.53 -23.29 32.46
C ILE A 308 6.56 -22.15 32.07
N GLN A 309 6.99 -20.90 32.19
CA GLN A 309 6.16 -19.73 31.84
C GLN A 309 5.82 -19.69 30.33
N LEU A 310 6.72 -20.11 29.45
CA LEU A 310 6.44 -20.26 28.02
C LEU A 310 5.43 -21.39 27.75
N GLY A 311 5.48 -22.49 28.52
CA GLY A 311 4.47 -23.55 28.49
C GLY A 311 3.10 -23.04 28.94
N GLU A 312 3.04 -22.31 30.05
CA GLU A 312 1.82 -21.69 30.57
C GLU A 312 1.24 -20.68 29.56
N LEU A 313 2.07 -19.78 29.00
CA LEU A 313 1.67 -18.85 27.95
C LEU A 313 1.15 -19.56 26.70
N HIS A 314 1.77 -20.67 26.29
CA HIS A 314 1.29 -21.45 25.15
C HIS A 314 -0.08 -22.08 25.45
N THR A 315 -0.30 -22.62 26.66
CA THR A 315 -1.64 -23.12 27.04
C THR A 315 -2.68 -22.01 27.13
N ALA A 316 -2.32 -20.82 27.64
CA ALA A 316 -3.20 -19.66 27.67
C ALA A 316 -3.53 -19.16 26.26
N GLN A 317 -2.57 -19.20 25.33
CA GLN A 317 -2.77 -18.87 23.92
C GLN A 317 -3.69 -19.87 23.22
N GLN A 318 -3.54 -21.18 23.48
CA GLN A 318 -4.47 -22.20 22.98
C GLN A 318 -5.89 -22.00 23.53
N VAL A 319 -6.03 -21.74 24.84
CA VAL A 319 -7.33 -21.43 25.45
C VAL A 319 -7.95 -20.17 24.82
N SER A 320 -7.16 -19.10 24.60
CA SER A 320 -7.61 -17.89 23.92
C SER A 320 -8.07 -18.17 22.48
N GLN A 321 -7.34 -18.98 21.72
CA GLN A 321 -7.73 -19.37 20.36
C GLN A 321 -9.04 -20.18 20.34
N THR A 322 -9.25 -21.11 21.28
CA THR A 322 -10.53 -21.82 21.39
C THR A 322 -11.67 -20.89 21.83
N ALA A 323 -11.40 -19.92 22.70
CA ALA A 323 -12.37 -18.89 23.09
C ALA A 323 -12.74 -17.98 21.92
N GLU A 324 -11.78 -17.58 21.08
CA GLU A 324 -12.02 -16.81 19.86
C GLU A 324 -12.82 -17.62 18.83
N GLN A 325 -12.49 -18.90 18.61
CA GLN A 325 -13.27 -19.78 17.74
C GLN A 325 -14.73 -19.91 18.21
N THR A 326 -14.97 -20.15 19.50
CA THR A 326 -16.35 -20.18 20.04
C THR A 326 -17.05 -18.82 19.95
N ARG A 327 -16.32 -17.71 20.09
CA ARG A 327 -16.85 -16.35 19.92
C ARG A 327 -17.27 -16.05 18.47
N GLU A 328 -16.52 -16.51 17.47
CA GLU A 328 -16.93 -16.36 16.06
C GLU A 328 -18.14 -17.24 15.72
N VAL A 329 -18.23 -18.46 16.25
CA VAL A 329 -19.44 -19.30 16.13
C VAL A 329 -20.65 -18.59 16.75
N LEU A 330 -20.53 -18.08 17.98
CA LEU A 330 -21.60 -17.33 18.65
C LEU A 330 -21.97 -16.02 17.92
N LYS A 331 -21.01 -15.33 17.29
CA LYS A 331 -21.29 -14.16 16.45
C LYS A 331 -22.13 -14.53 15.23
N GLU A 332 -21.84 -15.64 14.57
CA GLU A 332 -22.60 -16.08 13.40
C GLU A 332 -24.00 -16.59 13.81
N GLU A 333 -24.14 -17.28 14.94
CA GLU A 333 -25.46 -17.59 15.53
C GLU A 333 -26.26 -16.32 15.85
N ILE A 334 -25.64 -15.30 16.48
CA ILE A 334 -26.27 -14.01 16.74
C ILE A 334 -26.63 -13.28 15.44
N ARG A 335 -25.81 -13.39 14.39
CA ARG A 335 -26.11 -12.83 13.06
C ARG A 335 -27.35 -13.50 12.46
N VAL A 336 -27.39 -14.83 12.43
CA VAL A 336 -28.54 -15.60 11.91
C VAL A 336 -29.81 -15.27 12.69
N LEU A 337 -29.74 -15.18 14.02
CA LEU A 337 -30.88 -14.78 14.86
C LEU A 337 -31.33 -13.33 14.58
N ARG A 338 -30.41 -12.40 14.36
CA ARG A 338 -30.74 -11.02 13.96
C ARG A 338 -31.40 -10.97 12.59
N GLU A 339 -30.92 -11.78 11.64
CA GLU A 339 -31.47 -11.85 10.28
C GLU A 339 -32.90 -12.44 10.28
N GLN A 340 -33.14 -13.47 11.10
CA GLN A 340 -34.49 -13.99 11.38
C GLN A 340 -35.40 -12.94 12.04
N ILE A 341 -34.89 -12.17 13.00
CA ILE A 341 -35.65 -11.06 13.63
C ILE A 341 -35.99 -9.97 12.59
N THR A 342 -35.07 -9.62 11.68
CA THR A 342 -35.38 -8.66 10.61
C THR A 342 -36.44 -9.19 9.65
N GLN A 343 -36.37 -10.46 9.23
CA GLN A 343 -37.38 -11.10 8.38
C GLN A 343 -38.76 -11.15 9.07
N LEU A 344 -38.80 -11.46 10.36
CA LEU A 344 -40.03 -11.43 11.16
C LEU A 344 -40.59 -10.00 11.26
N ASN A 345 -39.76 -8.99 11.50
CA ASN A 345 -40.17 -7.58 11.56
C ASN A 345 -40.68 -7.08 10.20
N GLU A 346 -40.08 -7.51 9.08
CA GLU A 346 -40.58 -7.21 7.73
C GLU A 346 -41.94 -7.87 7.47
N SER A 347 -42.13 -9.11 7.93
CA SER A 347 -43.43 -9.81 7.83
C SER A 347 -44.54 -9.12 8.67
N LEU A 348 -44.19 -8.60 9.86
CA LEU A 348 -45.08 -7.79 10.69
C LEU A 348 -45.41 -6.45 10.02
N ALA A 349 -44.41 -5.75 9.47
CA ALA A 349 -44.63 -4.53 8.70
C ALA A 349 -45.50 -4.77 7.45
N HIS A 350 -45.40 -5.94 6.82
CA HIS A 350 -46.29 -6.36 5.75
C HIS A 350 -47.74 -6.60 6.25
N GLN A 351 -47.92 -7.27 7.39
CA GLN A 351 -49.25 -7.42 8.01
C GLN A 351 -49.88 -6.07 8.38
N ASP A 352 -49.12 -5.13 8.92
CA ASP A 352 -49.65 -3.81 9.28
C ASP A 352 -49.97 -2.95 8.04
N ARG A 353 -49.22 -3.11 6.93
CA ARG A 353 -49.60 -2.55 5.62
C ARG A 353 -50.92 -3.15 5.10
N LEU A 354 -51.10 -4.46 5.22
CA LEU A 354 -52.37 -5.11 4.86
C LEU A 354 -53.54 -4.62 5.72
N ARG A 355 -53.35 -4.49 7.04
CA ARG A 355 -54.36 -3.90 7.95
C ARG A 355 -54.70 -2.45 7.58
N ALA A 356 -53.72 -1.65 7.17
CA ALA A 356 -53.94 -0.30 6.68
C ALA A 356 -54.68 -0.27 5.31
N GLN A 357 -54.46 -1.27 4.45
CA GLN A 357 -55.22 -1.43 3.21
C GLN A 357 -56.68 -1.86 3.50
N VAL A 358 -56.91 -2.79 4.43
CA VAL A 358 -58.27 -3.17 4.86
C VAL A 358 -59.03 -1.96 5.41
N LYS A 359 -58.42 -1.14 6.30
CA LYS A 359 -59.03 0.12 6.77
C LYS A 359 -59.35 1.12 5.67
N LYS A 360 -58.54 1.17 4.59
CA LYS A 360 -58.85 1.98 3.42
C LYS A 360 -60.03 1.42 2.63
N LEU A 361 -60.14 0.09 2.51
CA LEU A 361 -61.26 -0.58 1.86
C LEU A 361 -62.56 -0.35 2.63
N GLU A 362 -62.53 -0.49 3.97
CA GLU A 362 -63.65 -0.15 4.88
C GLU A 362 -64.10 1.31 4.65
N ALA A 363 -63.18 2.28 4.67
CA ALA A 363 -63.50 3.68 4.43
C ALA A 363 -64.03 3.96 3.00
N THR A 364 -63.58 3.21 1.98
CA THR A 364 -64.18 3.30 0.63
C THR A 364 -65.57 2.66 0.58
N GLN A 365 -65.83 1.62 1.35
CA GLN A 365 -67.12 0.95 1.43
C GLN A 365 -68.15 1.82 2.16
N ASP A 366 -67.76 2.49 3.24
CA ASP A 366 -68.56 3.54 3.88
C ASP A 366 -68.90 4.69 2.90
N ARG A 367 -67.94 5.08 2.04
CA ARG A 367 -68.18 6.11 1.03
C ARG A 367 -69.08 5.62 -0.11
N VAL A 368 -69.01 4.35 -0.50
CA VAL A 368 -69.96 3.74 -1.45
C VAL A 368 -71.36 3.74 -0.85
N HIS A 369 -71.53 3.30 0.41
CA HIS A 369 -72.83 3.35 1.08
C HIS A 369 -73.40 4.76 1.21
N GLN A 370 -72.56 5.78 1.48
CA GLN A 370 -73.01 7.18 1.41
C GLN A 370 -73.49 7.58 0.00
N LEU A 371 -72.80 7.17 -1.05
CA LEU A 371 -73.19 7.45 -2.43
C LEU A 371 -74.46 6.70 -2.85
N GLU A 372 -74.68 5.49 -2.34
CA GLU A 372 -75.93 4.73 -2.53
C GLU A 372 -77.12 5.43 -1.85
N VAL A 373 -76.94 5.95 -0.63
CA VAL A 373 -77.96 6.77 0.05
C VAL A 373 -78.22 8.08 -0.72
N GLU A 374 -77.17 8.80 -1.11
CA GLU A 374 -77.28 10.01 -1.93
C GLU A 374 -77.96 9.76 -3.30
N LEU A 375 -77.79 8.57 -3.89
CA LEU A 375 -78.47 8.16 -5.12
C LEU A 375 -79.95 7.86 -4.86
N SER A 376 -80.27 7.13 -3.79
CA SER A 376 -81.66 6.87 -3.37
C SER A 376 -82.43 8.18 -3.12
N ASP A 377 -81.80 9.15 -2.46
CA ASP A 377 -82.39 10.47 -2.21
C ASP A 377 -82.59 11.27 -3.50
N ARG A 378 -81.62 11.22 -4.44
CA ARG A 378 -81.77 11.81 -5.78
C ARG A 378 -82.87 11.13 -6.58
N GLU A 379 -82.99 9.81 -6.53
CA GLU A 379 -84.09 9.08 -7.18
C GLU A 379 -85.45 9.39 -6.54
N ALA A 380 -85.52 9.65 -5.23
CA ALA A 380 -86.73 10.14 -4.58
C ALA A 380 -87.10 11.56 -5.07
N ALA A 381 -86.13 12.46 -5.21
CA ALA A 381 -86.33 13.79 -5.79
C ALA A 381 -86.71 13.73 -7.29
N HIS A 382 -86.14 12.80 -8.06
CA HIS A 382 -86.53 12.55 -9.44
C HIS A 382 -87.94 11.96 -9.54
N ARG A 383 -88.33 11.04 -8.66
CA ARG A 383 -89.74 10.57 -8.56
C ARG A 383 -90.70 11.72 -8.21
N GLY A 384 -90.33 12.61 -7.29
CA GLY A 384 -91.13 13.79 -6.95
C GLY A 384 -91.29 14.78 -8.12
N THR A 385 -90.22 15.03 -8.88
CA THR A 385 -90.28 15.90 -10.08
C THR A 385 -90.98 15.24 -11.26
N ILE A 386 -90.89 13.91 -11.43
CA ILE A 386 -91.72 13.16 -12.39
C ILE A 386 -93.19 13.28 -12.01
N GLN A 387 -93.57 13.09 -10.74
CA GLN A 387 -94.95 13.29 -10.28
C GLN A 387 -95.46 14.72 -10.53
N GLN A 388 -94.61 15.75 -10.36
CA GLN A 388 -94.96 17.13 -10.71
C GLN A 388 -95.15 17.34 -12.22
N LEU A 389 -94.34 16.68 -13.06
CA LEU A 389 -94.49 16.70 -14.52
C LEU A 389 -95.73 15.91 -14.98
N GLU A 390 -96.04 14.79 -14.35
CA GLU A 390 -97.29 14.03 -14.58
C GLU A 390 -98.51 14.87 -14.17
N GLN A 391 -98.47 15.54 -13.01
CA GLN A 391 -99.51 16.50 -12.63
C GLN A 391 -99.64 17.64 -13.66
N ALA A 392 -98.53 18.23 -14.10
CA ALA A 392 -98.53 19.27 -15.14
C ALA A 392 -99.05 18.76 -16.50
N LEU A 393 -98.81 17.49 -16.85
CA LEU A 393 -99.38 16.85 -18.03
C LEU A 393 -100.88 16.61 -17.86
N THR A 394 -101.36 16.13 -16.71
CA THR A 394 -102.81 16.00 -16.46
C THR A 394 -103.51 17.37 -16.43
N GLU A 395 -102.87 18.42 -15.92
CA GLU A 395 -103.34 19.81 -15.99
C GLU A 395 -103.37 20.32 -17.44
N ARG A 396 -102.36 19.97 -18.26
CA ARG A 396 -102.32 20.29 -19.68
C ARG A 396 -103.38 19.54 -20.47
N ASP A 397 -103.59 18.26 -20.20
CA ASP A 397 -104.59 17.44 -20.88
C ASP A 397 -106.00 17.80 -20.41
N ARG A 398 -106.18 18.27 -19.17
CA ARG A 398 -107.38 18.96 -18.69
C ARG A 398 -107.65 20.24 -19.49
N ARG A 399 -106.62 21.06 -19.73
CA ARG A 399 -106.71 22.29 -20.57
C ARG A 399 -106.94 21.98 -22.05
N ILE A 400 -106.37 20.90 -22.58
CA ILE A 400 -106.63 20.42 -23.94
C ILE A 400 -108.10 19.96 -24.01
N SER A 401 -108.60 19.21 -23.03
CA SER A 401 -110.02 18.84 -22.97
C SER A 401 -110.96 20.05 -22.79
N GLU A 402 -110.54 21.09 -22.07
CA GLU A 402 -111.26 22.38 -22.02
C GLU A 402 -111.24 23.07 -23.40
N PHE A 403 -110.09 23.07 -24.08
CA PHE A 403 -109.94 23.65 -25.43
C PHE A 403 -110.73 22.87 -26.50
N ASP A 404 -110.75 21.55 -26.43
CA ASP A 404 -111.54 20.66 -27.28
C ASP A 404 -113.03 20.81 -26.98
N SER A 405 -113.42 21.07 -25.73
CA SER A 405 -114.81 21.41 -25.39
C SER A 405 -115.23 22.76 -25.97
N LEU A 406 -114.34 23.75 -25.98
CA LEU A 406 -114.55 25.05 -26.63
C LEU A 406 -114.58 24.92 -28.17
N ALA A 407 -113.72 24.07 -28.74
CA ALA A 407 -113.72 23.76 -30.17
C ALA A 407 -114.97 22.98 -30.59
N ALA A 408 -115.48 22.09 -29.74
CA ALA A 408 -116.75 21.40 -29.95
C ALA A 408 -117.95 22.34 -29.87
N ILE A 409 -117.92 23.36 -28.99
CA ILE A 409 -118.92 24.43 -28.95
C ILE A 409 -118.88 25.24 -30.25
N GLN A 410 -117.70 25.62 -30.76
CA GLN A 410 -117.57 26.37 -32.03
C GLN A 410 -117.88 25.53 -33.28
N LEU A 411 -117.63 24.21 -33.27
CA LEU A 411 -118.06 23.30 -34.34
C LEU A 411 -119.58 23.01 -34.30
N GLY A 412 -120.23 23.18 -33.15
CA GLY A 412 -121.68 23.14 -33.01
C GLY A 412 -122.41 24.25 -33.78
N GLU A 413 -121.77 25.42 -33.96
CA GLU A 413 -122.34 26.54 -34.71
C GLU A 413 -122.30 26.31 -36.24
N LEU A 414 -121.32 25.56 -36.75
CA LEU A 414 -121.22 25.21 -38.18
C LEU A 414 -122.24 24.17 -38.64
N HIS A 415 -122.87 23.43 -37.73
CA HIS A 415 -123.86 22.40 -38.08
C HIS A 415 -125.24 22.97 -38.47
N THR A 416 -125.46 24.28 -38.28
CA THR A 416 -126.70 24.97 -38.72
C THR A 416 -126.64 25.48 -40.17
N ALA A 417 -125.48 25.40 -40.83
CA ALA A 417 -125.31 25.81 -42.23
C ALA A 417 -125.44 24.66 -43.26
N GLN A 418 -125.51 23.40 -42.81
CA GLN A 418 -125.51 22.22 -43.70
C GLN A 418 -126.86 21.47 -43.76
N GLN A 419 -127.97 22.19 -43.52
CA GLN A 419 -129.35 21.71 -43.72
C GLN A 419 -130.05 22.30 -44.97
N VAL A 420 -129.30 22.89 -45.91
CA VAL A 420 -129.82 23.31 -47.22
C VAL A 420 -128.97 22.72 -48.35
N SER A 421 -129.05 21.39 -48.51
CA SER A 421 -128.57 20.70 -49.74
C SER A 421 -129.08 19.26 -49.91
N GLN A 422 -129.72 18.63 -48.91
CA GLN A 422 -130.32 17.28 -49.06
C GLN A 422 -131.73 17.27 -49.70
N THR A 423 -132.09 18.32 -50.46
CA THR A 423 -133.30 18.38 -51.29
C THR A 423 -132.99 18.76 -52.74
N ALA A 424 -131.82 18.33 -53.23
CA ALA A 424 -131.37 18.32 -54.62
C ALA A 424 -130.16 17.34 -54.68
N GLU A 425 -130.14 16.23 -55.42
CA GLU A 425 -131.08 15.72 -56.43
C GLU A 425 -131.18 14.19 -56.40
N GLN A 426 -132.33 13.67 -55.96
CA GLN A 426 -132.84 12.36 -56.43
C GLN A 426 -133.65 12.54 -57.73
N THR A 427 -133.18 13.39 -58.65
CA THR A 427 -133.92 13.81 -59.86
C THR A 427 -133.11 13.76 -61.16
N ARG A 428 -132.05 12.94 -61.28
CA ARG A 428 -131.47 12.66 -62.61
C ARG A 428 -130.88 11.28 -62.93
N GLU A 429 -131.25 10.25 -62.18
CA GLU A 429 -131.21 8.84 -62.65
C GLU A 429 -132.34 8.51 -63.67
N VAL A 430 -133.00 9.54 -64.23
CA VAL A 430 -134.12 9.41 -65.19
C VAL A 430 -133.91 10.27 -66.47
N LEU A 431 -132.69 10.75 -66.68
CA LEU A 431 -132.14 11.10 -68.00
C LEU A 431 -130.69 10.56 -68.10
N LYS A 432 -130.41 9.26 -67.98
CA LYS A 432 -131.01 8.09 -68.66
C LYS A 432 -131.21 8.24 -70.17
N GLU A 433 -130.73 7.23 -70.88
CA GLU A 433 -131.29 6.65 -72.11
C GLU A 433 -131.44 7.48 -73.39
N GLU A 434 -131.47 8.81 -73.38
CA GLU A 434 -131.51 9.58 -74.64
C GLU A 434 -130.15 9.62 -75.36
N ILE A 435 -129.04 9.81 -74.64
CA ILE A 435 -127.69 9.87 -75.25
C ILE A 435 -127.11 8.47 -75.54
N ARG A 436 -127.79 7.39 -75.11
CA ARG A 436 -127.52 6.02 -75.58
C ARG A 436 -127.76 5.88 -77.10
N VAL A 437 -128.60 6.74 -77.69
CA VAL A 437 -128.98 6.68 -79.12
C VAL A 437 -128.00 7.45 -80.03
N LEU A 438 -127.32 8.48 -79.53
CA LEU A 438 -126.40 9.30 -80.33
C LEU A 438 -125.00 8.69 -80.53
N ARG A 439 -124.74 7.49 -80.01
CA ARG A 439 -123.52 6.72 -80.32
C ARG A 439 -123.68 5.76 -81.51
N GLU A 440 -124.88 5.60 -82.08
CA GLU A 440 -125.16 4.63 -83.16
C GLU A 440 -125.51 5.28 -84.51
N GLN A 441 -126.01 6.53 -84.55
CA GLN A 441 -126.64 7.11 -85.75
C GLN A 441 -125.76 7.96 -86.68
N ILE A 442 -124.45 8.15 -86.41
CA ILE A 442 -123.52 8.76 -87.39
C ILE A 442 -122.34 7.82 -87.70
N THR A 443 -122.71 6.60 -88.09
CA THR A 443 -122.10 5.88 -89.21
C THR A 443 -122.57 6.44 -90.59
N GLN A 444 -123.12 7.67 -90.61
CA GLN A 444 -123.75 8.32 -91.76
C GLN A 444 -123.30 9.78 -91.98
N LEU A 445 -122.07 10.10 -91.56
CA LEU A 445 -121.24 11.10 -92.24
C LEU A 445 -119.95 10.37 -92.61
N ASN A 446 -119.92 9.79 -93.81
CA ASN A 446 -119.48 10.50 -95.02
C ASN A 446 -118.01 10.93 -94.84
N GLU A 447 -117.02 10.22 -95.37
CA GLU A 447 -117.04 9.63 -96.73
C GLU A 447 -117.35 10.71 -97.79
N SER A 448 -116.65 11.83 -97.70
CA SER A 448 -116.46 12.81 -98.78
C SER A 448 -115.23 13.69 -98.44
N LEU A 449 -114.22 13.92 -99.28
CA LEU A 449 -113.87 13.36 -100.59
C LEU A 449 -112.38 12.95 -100.53
N ALA A 450 -111.95 11.78 -101.00
CA ALA A 450 -112.09 11.29 -102.37
C ALA A 450 -111.55 12.28 -103.43
N HIS A 451 -110.23 12.51 -103.43
CA HIS A 451 -109.52 12.74 -104.70
C HIS A 451 -108.17 12.01 -104.75
N GLN A 452 -108.25 10.70 -104.54
CA GLN A 452 -107.40 9.78 -105.30
C GLN A 452 -107.79 9.95 -106.79
N ASP A 453 -107.19 10.94 -107.47
CA ASP A 453 -107.01 10.99 -108.93
C ASP A 453 -106.20 12.23 -109.37
N ARG A 454 -105.07 12.44 -108.71
CA ARG A 454 -103.92 13.15 -109.32
C ARG A 454 -102.72 12.21 -109.51
N LEU A 455 -103.03 11.00 -109.98
CA LEU A 455 -102.13 10.19 -110.83
C LEU A 455 -101.94 10.85 -112.21
N ARG A 456 -101.49 12.12 -112.21
CA ARG A 456 -101.02 12.83 -113.41
C ARG A 456 -99.78 13.66 -113.02
N ALA A 457 -98.67 13.37 -113.71
CA ALA A 457 -97.37 14.05 -113.67
C ALA A 457 -96.27 13.56 -112.68
N GLN A 458 -96.29 12.30 -112.22
CA GLN A 458 -95.16 11.72 -111.44
C GLN A 458 -94.08 10.99 -112.27
N VAL A 459 -94.05 11.13 -113.60
CA VAL A 459 -93.14 10.37 -114.49
C VAL A 459 -92.29 11.30 -115.39
N LYS A 460 -91.67 12.33 -114.80
CA LYS A 460 -90.67 13.17 -115.51
C LYS A 460 -89.57 13.77 -114.60
N LYS A 461 -89.26 13.09 -113.49
CA LYS A 461 -88.36 13.61 -112.44
C LYS A 461 -87.38 12.59 -111.83
N LEU A 462 -87.08 11.49 -112.52
CA LEU A 462 -86.25 10.38 -112.02
C LEU A 462 -85.09 9.95 -112.93
N GLU A 463 -84.55 10.86 -113.77
CA GLU A 463 -83.35 10.58 -114.58
C GLU A 463 -82.18 11.57 -114.30
N ALA A 464 -82.39 12.61 -113.49
CA ALA A 464 -81.37 13.66 -113.24
C ALA A 464 -80.62 13.52 -111.90
N THR A 465 -80.90 12.47 -111.11
CA THR A 465 -80.32 12.27 -109.76
C THR A 465 -79.29 11.15 -109.69
N GLN A 466 -79.08 10.38 -110.77
CA GLN A 466 -78.20 9.20 -110.77
C GLN A 466 -76.73 9.57 -110.99
N ASP A 467 -76.43 10.53 -111.87
CA ASP A 467 -75.05 10.96 -112.17
C ASP A 467 -74.31 11.59 -110.98
N ARG A 468 -75.06 12.12 -109.99
CA ARG A 468 -74.49 12.76 -108.79
C ARG A 468 -73.95 11.75 -107.76
N VAL A 469 -74.39 10.49 -107.82
CA VAL A 469 -74.00 9.44 -106.85
C VAL A 469 -72.63 8.86 -107.21
N HIS A 470 -72.43 8.48 -108.48
CA HIS A 470 -71.16 7.89 -108.93
C HIS A 470 -69.93 8.82 -108.79
N GLN A 471 -70.12 10.15 -108.82
CA GLN A 471 -69.01 11.09 -108.54
C GLN A 471 -68.54 11.04 -107.08
N LEU A 472 -69.42 10.77 -106.12
CA LEU A 472 -69.07 10.71 -104.69
C LEU A 472 -68.42 9.38 -104.29
N GLU A 473 -68.71 8.30 -105.01
CA GLU A 473 -68.15 6.97 -104.74
C GLU A 473 -66.65 6.90 -105.09
N VAL A 474 -66.22 7.54 -106.18
CA VAL A 474 -64.80 7.62 -106.58
C VAL A 474 -63.98 8.43 -105.58
N GLU A 475 -64.49 9.59 -105.15
CA GLU A 475 -63.84 10.46 -104.17
C GLU A 475 -63.67 9.86 -102.77
N LEU A 476 -64.44 8.82 -102.43
CA LEU A 476 -64.28 8.06 -101.20
C LEU A 476 -63.18 7.00 -101.34
N SER A 477 -63.15 6.28 -102.47
CA SER A 477 -62.11 5.28 -102.77
C SER A 477 -60.69 5.87 -102.71
N ASP A 478 -60.49 7.06 -103.31
CA ASP A 478 -59.17 7.72 -103.32
C ASP A 478 -58.73 8.19 -101.93
N ARG A 479 -59.68 8.60 -101.06
CA ARG A 479 -59.38 8.95 -99.65
C ARG A 479 -59.03 7.71 -98.82
N GLU A 480 -59.72 6.59 -99.02
CA GLU A 480 -59.40 5.33 -98.32
C GLU A 480 -58.03 4.75 -98.71
N ALA A 481 -57.56 5.00 -99.93
CA ALA A 481 -56.20 4.64 -100.34
C ALA A 481 -55.15 5.49 -99.61
N ALA A 482 -55.37 6.81 -99.52
CA ALA A 482 -54.47 7.72 -98.80
C ALA A 482 -54.36 7.37 -97.30
N HIS A 483 -55.48 7.06 -96.63
CA HIS A 483 -55.48 6.70 -95.22
C HIS A 483 -54.74 5.38 -94.93
N ARG A 484 -54.81 4.39 -95.82
CA ARG A 484 -54.01 3.15 -95.71
C ARG A 484 -52.50 3.42 -95.76
N GLY A 485 -52.06 4.33 -96.63
CA GLY A 485 -50.65 4.76 -96.71
C GLY A 485 -50.14 5.39 -95.41
N THR A 486 -50.94 6.24 -94.76
CA THR A 486 -50.55 6.87 -93.48
C THR A 486 -50.53 5.90 -92.31
N ILE A 487 -51.38 4.86 -92.30
CA ILE A 487 -51.39 3.85 -91.23
C ILE A 487 -50.11 3.02 -91.25
N GLN A 488 -49.66 2.55 -92.42
CA GLN A 488 -48.42 1.78 -92.55
C GLN A 488 -47.17 2.56 -92.09
N GLN A 489 -47.15 3.88 -92.30
CA GLN A 489 -46.05 4.73 -91.82
C GLN A 489 -46.04 4.86 -90.27
N LEU A 490 -47.20 4.89 -89.63
CA LEU A 490 -47.32 4.91 -88.17
C LEU A 490 -46.93 3.56 -87.54
N GLU A 491 -47.30 2.44 -88.18
CA GLU A 491 -46.89 1.10 -87.74
C GLU A 491 -45.36 0.93 -87.79
N GLN A 492 -44.71 1.37 -88.86
CA GLN A 492 -43.24 1.38 -88.97
C GLN A 492 -42.60 2.25 -87.87
N ALA A 493 -43.14 3.45 -87.63
CA ALA A 493 -42.65 4.34 -86.57
C ALA A 493 -42.79 3.75 -85.16
N LEU A 494 -43.85 2.97 -84.89
CA LEU A 494 -44.02 2.25 -83.62
C LEU A 494 -42.97 1.15 -83.47
N THR A 495 -42.73 0.32 -84.50
CA THR A 495 -41.72 -0.76 -84.41
C THR A 495 -40.30 -0.24 -84.16
N GLU A 496 -39.90 0.88 -84.79
CA GLU A 496 -38.59 1.51 -84.53
C GLU A 496 -38.52 2.17 -83.12
N ARG A 497 -39.66 2.65 -82.58
CA ARG A 497 -39.72 3.15 -81.21
C ARG A 497 -39.57 2.03 -80.18
N ASP A 498 -40.28 0.93 -80.37
CA ASP A 498 -40.25 -0.20 -79.45
C ASP A 498 -38.87 -0.91 -79.48
N ARG A 499 -38.20 -0.94 -80.65
CA ARG A 499 -36.79 -1.35 -80.78
C ARG A 499 -35.86 -0.50 -79.90
N ARG A 500 -36.01 0.83 -79.91
CA ARG A 500 -35.19 1.76 -79.10
C ARG A 500 -35.48 1.68 -77.60
N ILE A 501 -36.72 1.37 -77.22
CA ILE A 501 -37.08 1.12 -75.82
C ILE A 501 -36.31 -0.11 -75.32
N SER A 502 -36.31 -1.21 -76.09
CA SER A 502 -35.55 -2.42 -75.73
C SER A 502 -34.03 -2.20 -75.67
N GLU A 503 -33.47 -1.35 -76.54
CA GLU A 503 -32.05 -0.95 -76.45
C GLU A 503 -31.78 -0.17 -75.15
N PHE A 504 -32.67 0.77 -74.79
CA PHE A 504 -32.53 1.57 -73.58
C PHE A 504 -32.66 0.73 -72.30
N ASP A 505 -33.62 -0.20 -72.26
CA ASP A 505 -33.81 -1.14 -71.15
C ASP A 505 -32.58 -2.04 -70.94
N SER A 506 -31.93 -2.48 -72.03
CA SER A 506 -30.70 -3.28 -71.96
C SER A 506 -29.50 -2.49 -71.40
N LEU A 507 -29.40 -1.18 -71.72
CA LEU A 507 -28.38 -0.29 -71.16
C LEU A 507 -28.65 0.03 -69.69
N ALA A 508 -29.91 0.21 -69.31
CA ALA A 508 -30.31 0.42 -67.92
C ALA A 508 -30.03 -0.81 -67.04
N ALA A 509 -30.24 -2.03 -67.56
CA ALA A 509 -29.88 -3.26 -66.88
C ALA A 509 -28.36 -3.37 -66.66
N ALA A 510 -27.55 -3.16 -67.71
CA ALA A 510 -26.08 -3.19 -67.59
C ALA A 510 -25.54 -2.16 -66.58
N GLN A 511 -26.13 -0.96 -66.51
CA GLN A 511 -25.78 0.04 -65.50
C GLN A 511 -26.23 -0.32 -64.09
N ALA A 512 -27.33 -1.08 -63.92
CA ALA A 512 -27.74 -1.59 -62.62
C ALA A 512 -26.75 -2.63 -62.08
N ASP A 513 -26.26 -3.53 -62.96
CA ASP A 513 -25.26 -4.53 -62.61
C ASP A 513 -23.91 -3.89 -62.22
N GLU A 514 -23.40 -2.91 -63.00
CA GLU A 514 -22.18 -2.15 -62.64
C GLU A 514 -22.30 -1.42 -61.29
N VAL A 515 -23.48 -0.86 -60.99
CA VAL A 515 -23.74 -0.21 -59.69
C VAL A 515 -23.79 -1.23 -58.55
N GLN A 516 -24.30 -2.44 -58.80
CA GLN A 516 -24.35 -3.49 -57.79
C GLN A 516 -22.94 -4.04 -57.47
N ASP A 517 -22.13 -4.31 -58.50
CA ASP A 517 -20.72 -4.69 -58.34
C ASP A 517 -19.92 -3.62 -57.55
N ALA A 518 -20.15 -2.34 -57.84
CA ALA A 518 -19.52 -1.23 -57.13
C ALA A 518 -19.97 -1.13 -55.66
N LEU A 519 -21.21 -1.49 -55.34
CA LEU A 519 -21.72 -1.54 -53.96
C LEU A 519 -21.14 -2.73 -53.18
N GLU A 520 -20.94 -3.88 -53.82
CA GLU A 520 -20.31 -5.05 -53.19
C GLU A 520 -18.80 -4.82 -52.96
N ALA A 521 -18.11 -4.17 -53.91
CA ALA A 521 -16.74 -3.70 -53.72
C ALA A 521 -16.62 -2.69 -52.55
N CYS A 522 -17.58 -1.77 -52.39
CA CYS A 522 -17.62 -0.87 -51.24
C CYS A 522 -17.81 -1.63 -49.91
N ARG A 523 -18.75 -2.59 -49.85
CA ARG A 523 -19.02 -3.38 -48.63
C ARG A 523 -17.82 -4.22 -48.18
N THR A 524 -17.12 -4.86 -49.11
CA THR A 524 -15.90 -5.63 -48.79
C THR A 524 -14.77 -4.73 -48.30
N ALA A 525 -14.62 -3.52 -48.86
CA ALA A 525 -13.67 -2.52 -48.38
C ALA A 525 -14.02 -1.98 -46.97
N GLU A 526 -15.30 -1.81 -46.66
CA GLU A 526 -15.76 -1.43 -45.31
C GLU A 526 -15.49 -2.53 -44.28
N GLN A 527 -15.80 -3.79 -44.61
CA GLN A 527 -15.49 -4.95 -43.76
C GLN A 527 -13.98 -5.07 -43.47
N ALA A 528 -13.13 -4.95 -44.50
CA ALA A 528 -11.68 -4.96 -44.32
C ALA A 528 -11.18 -3.80 -43.43
N ARG A 529 -11.82 -2.62 -43.54
CA ARG A 529 -11.50 -1.46 -42.71
C ARG A 529 -11.92 -1.63 -41.25
N ASP A 530 -13.01 -2.35 -40.99
CA ASP A 530 -13.45 -2.65 -39.62
C ASP A 530 -12.58 -3.72 -38.95
N VAL A 531 -12.14 -4.74 -39.70
CA VAL A 531 -11.09 -5.67 -39.23
C VAL A 531 -9.81 -4.91 -38.84
N GLN A 532 -9.34 -3.99 -39.69
CA GLN A 532 -8.18 -3.16 -39.39
C GLN A 532 -8.37 -2.23 -38.17
N LYS A 533 -9.59 -1.74 -37.91
CA LYS A 533 -9.87 -0.96 -36.69
C LYS A 533 -9.73 -1.83 -35.44
N GLU A 534 -10.20 -3.07 -35.48
CA GLU A 534 -10.13 -3.98 -34.34
C GLU A 534 -8.69 -4.46 -34.09
N GLU A 535 -7.92 -4.76 -35.14
CA GLU A 535 -6.47 -5.00 -35.02
C GLU A 535 -5.73 -3.82 -34.37
N ILE A 536 -6.02 -2.58 -34.81
CA ILE A 536 -5.44 -1.37 -34.22
C ILE A 536 -5.89 -1.18 -32.77
N ARG A 537 -7.11 -1.57 -32.41
CA ARG A 537 -7.61 -1.53 -31.03
C ARG A 537 -6.86 -2.51 -30.14
N VAL A 538 -6.76 -3.78 -30.54
CA VAL A 538 -6.02 -4.83 -29.82
C VAL A 538 -4.55 -4.44 -29.63
N LEU A 539 -3.90 -3.91 -30.68
CA LEU A 539 -2.52 -3.42 -30.58
C LEU A 539 -2.36 -2.25 -29.60
N ARG A 540 -3.32 -1.32 -29.53
CA ARG A 540 -3.31 -0.22 -28.55
C ARG A 540 -3.51 -0.71 -27.12
N GLU A 541 -4.39 -1.70 -26.93
CA GLU A 541 -4.67 -2.31 -25.63
C GLU A 541 -3.45 -3.08 -25.12
N HIS A 542 -2.76 -3.82 -25.98
CA HIS A 542 -1.51 -4.49 -25.64
C HIS A 542 -0.36 -3.51 -25.33
N ILE A 543 -0.27 -2.39 -26.08
CA ILE A 543 0.67 -1.31 -25.76
C ILE A 543 0.33 -0.64 -24.41
N ALA A 544 -0.94 -0.50 -24.06
CA ALA A 544 -1.33 0.04 -22.75
C ALA A 544 -0.89 -0.89 -21.62
N GLN A 545 -1.15 -2.21 -21.74
CA GLN A 545 -0.71 -3.23 -20.79
C GLN A 545 0.81 -3.21 -20.58
N GLN A 546 1.60 -3.20 -21.65
CA GLN A 546 3.07 -3.14 -21.55
C GLN A 546 3.58 -1.85 -20.89
N ASN A 547 2.89 -0.71 -21.07
CA ASN A 547 3.23 0.54 -20.40
C ASN A 547 2.90 0.50 -18.89
N GLU A 548 1.83 -0.18 -18.48
CA GLU A 548 1.54 -0.42 -17.06
C GLU A 548 2.57 -1.34 -16.40
N GLU A 549 3.00 -2.41 -17.08
CA GLU A 549 4.07 -3.29 -16.59
C GLU A 549 5.41 -2.54 -16.42
N LEU A 550 5.76 -1.67 -17.38
CA LEU A 550 6.94 -0.80 -17.26
C LEU A 550 6.82 0.17 -16.08
N ALA A 551 5.65 0.79 -15.89
CA ALA A 551 5.40 1.68 -14.76
C ALA A 551 5.46 0.93 -13.40
N HIS A 552 4.97 -0.32 -13.35
CA HIS A 552 5.10 -1.18 -12.18
C HIS A 552 6.57 -1.50 -11.88
N ARG A 553 7.36 -1.85 -12.91
CA ARG A 553 8.80 -2.12 -12.76
C ARG A 553 9.59 -0.89 -12.30
N ASP A 554 9.16 0.31 -12.67
CA ASP A 554 9.77 1.56 -12.21
C ASP A 554 9.37 1.93 -10.77
N ARG A 555 8.14 1.61 -10.34
CA ARG A 555 7.75 1.68 -8.92
C ARG A 555 8.57 0.71 -8.07
N LEU A 556 8.74 -0.54 -8.51
CA LEU A 556 9.59 -1.53 -7.83
C LEU A 556 11.05 -1.03 -7.73
N ARG A 557 11.63 -0.49 -8.80
CA ARG A 557 12.98 0.10 -8.75
C ARG A 557 13.08 1.29 -7.80
N ALA A 558 12.03 2.10 -7.67
CA ALA A 558 11.97 3.18 -6.69
C ALA A 558 11.84 2.67 -5.24
N GLN A 559 11.16 1.54 -5.02
CA GLN A 559 11.11 0.88 -3.71
C GLN A 559 12.46 0.24 -3.32
N VAL A 560 13.13 -0.45 -4.26
CA VAL A 560 14.48 -1.01 -4.04
C VAL A 560 15.47 0.09 -3.64
N LYS A 561 15.48 1.24 -4.34
CA LYS A 561 16.32 2.39 -3.96
C LYS A 561 16.02 2.97 -2.57
N LYS A 562 14.78 2.87 -2.09
CA LYS A 562 14.45 3.26 -0.71
C LYS A 562 14.99 2.25 0.30
N LEU A 563 14.94 0.96 -0.02
CA LEU A 563 15.50 -0.11 0.82
C LEU A 563 17.04 0.01 0.91
N GLU A 564 17.73 0.24 -0.21
CA GLU A 564 19.17 0.54 -0.26
C GLU A 564 19.51 1.73 0.65
N ALA A 565 18.80 2.85 0.52
CA ALA A 565 19.03 4.03 1.37
C ALA A 565 18.71 3.80 2.86
N THR A 566 17.74 2.95 3.21
CA THR A 566 17.52 2.55 4.61
C THR A 566 18.63 1.63 5.13
N GLN A 567 19.17 0.75 4.29
CA GLN A 567 20.26 -0.14 4.65
C GLN A 567 21.57 0.63 4.89
N ASP A 568 21.88 1.61 4.04
CA ASP A 568 22.98 2.57 4.28
C ASP A 568 22.81 3.30 5.62
N ARG A 569 21.58 3.66 6.00
CA ARG A 569 21.32 4.32 7.28
C ARG A 569 21.43 3.38 8.48
N VAL A 570 21.07 2.11 8.34
CA VAL A 570 21.31 1.07 9.37
C VAL A 570 22.81 0.90 9.58
N HIS A 571 23.61 0.75 8.52
CA HIS A 571 25.06 0.64 8.64
C HIS A 571 25.72 1.88 9.28
N GLN A 572 25.20 3.08 9.04
CA GLN A 572 25.64 4.28 9.78
C GLN A 572 25.32 4.19 11.28
N LEU A 573 24.14 3.70 11.65
CA LEU A 573 23.74 3.54 13.05
C LEU A 573 24.55 2.44 13.76
N GLU A 574 24.89 1.35 13.07
CA GLU A 574 25.77 0.28 13.58
C GLU A 574 27.18 0.82 13.90
N VAL A 575 27.76 1.64 13.00
CA VAL A 575 29.05 2.31 13.22
C VAL A 575 28.95 3.30 14.38
N GLU A 576 27.91 4.15 14.40
CA GLU A 576 27.65 5.09 15.50
C GLU A 576 27.48 4.40 16.87
N LEU A 577 26.89 3.20 16.91
CA LEU A 577 26.75 2.40 18.14
C LEU A 577 28.09 1.79 18.57
N SER A 578 28.85 1.22 17.63
CA SER A 578 30.21 0.70 17.89
C SER A 578 31.14 1.78 18.46
N ASP A 579 31.10 2.99 17.91
CA ASP A 579 31.90 4.14 18.38
C ASP A 579 31.46 4.59 19.78
N ARG A 580 30.14 4.61 20.06
CA ARG A 580 29.62 4.90 21.42
C ARG A 580 30.03 3.82 22.42
N GLU A 581 29.96 2.55 22.08
CA GLU A 581 30.45 1.46 22.93
C GLU A 581 31.95 1.58 23.22
N ALA A 582 32.77 1.93 22.21
CA ALA A 582 34.19 2.17 22.40
C ALA A 582 34.45 3.33 23.38
N ALA A 583 33.69 4.43 23.28
CA ALA A 583 33.73 5.54 24.24
C ALA A 583 33.28 5.12 25.65
N HIS A 584 32.24 4.29 25.76
CA HIS A 584 31.79 3.76 27.05
C HIS A 584 32.84 2.83 27.69
N ARG A 585 33.45 1.91 26.92
CA ARG A 585 34.59 1.09 27.37
C ARG A 585 35.75 1.96 27.87
N GLY A 586 36.07 3.05 27.17
CA GLY A 586 37.10 4.01 27.60
C GLY A 586 36.78 4.72 28.93
N THR A 587 35.53 5.13 29.14
CA THR A 587 35.11 5.76 30.41
C THR A 587 35.06 4.77 31.58
N ILE A 588 34.70 3.50 31.35
CA ILE A 588 34.77 2.45 32.37
C ILE A 588 36.22 2.22 32.82
N GLN A 589 37.17 2.09 31.88
CA GLN A 589 38.59 1.92 32.21
C GLN A 589 39.18 3.12 32.98
N GLN A 590 38.68 4.34 32.75
CA GLN A 590 39.06 5.51 33.54
C GLN A 590 38.52 5.41 34.97
N LEU A 591 37.26 5.00 35.14
CA LEU A 591 36.67 4.80 36.47
C LEU A 591 37.39 3.70 37.26
N GLU A 592 37.70 2.57 36.64
CA GLU A 592 38.46 1.46 37.24
C GLU A 592 39.84 1.93 37.76
N ARG A 593 40.58 2.74 36.98
CA ARG A 593 41.84 3.34 37.44
C ARG A 593 41.65 4.26 38.64
N THR A 594 40.66 5.16 38.60
CA THR A 594 40.39 6.05 39.74
C THR A 594 39.90 5.32 41.00
N LEU A 595 39.28 4.15 40.87
CA LEU A 595 38.96 3.29 42.01
C LEU A 595 40.23 2.62 42.55
N ALA A 596 41.07 2.03 41.70
CA ALA A 596 42.35 1.45 42.12
C ALA A 596 43.27 2.46 42.82
N GLU A 597 43.33 3.71 42.34
CA GLU A 597 44.04 4.82 43.01
C GLU A 597 43.46 5.18 44.38
N ARG A 598 42.13 5.08 44.56
CA ARG A 598 41.48 5.28 45.86
C ARG A 598 41.77 4.13 46.81
N ASP A 599 41.71 2.90 46.33
CA ASP A 599 41.96 1.69 47.14
C ASP A 599 43.42 1.64 47.60
N GLN A 600 44.37 2.05 46.75
CA GLN A 600 45.76 2.24 47.16
C GLN A 600 45.89 3.27 48.30
N ARG A 601 45.27 4.46 48.15
CA ARG A 601 45.30 5.52 49.19
C ARG A 601 44.64 5.08 50.50
N LEU A 602 43.57 4.29 50.43
CA LEU A 602 42.95 3.68 51.62
C LEU A 602 43.89 2.66 52.27
N GLY A 603 44.59 1.84 51.49
CA GLY A 603 45.62 0.93 52.00
C GLY A 603 46.76 1.66 52.71
N GLU A 604 47.28 2.74 52.12
CA GLU A 604 48.29 3.62 52.72
C GLU A 604 47.80 4.27 54.02
N PHE A 605 46.54 4.75 54.04
CA PHE A 605 45.92 5.31 55.25
C PHE A 605 45.75 4.26 56.36
N HIS A 606 45.29 3.05 56.03
CA HIS A 606 45.16 1.95 57.00
C HIS A 606 46.51 1.49 57.56
N ALA A 607 47.57 1.45 56.74
CA ALA A 607 48.92 1.15 57.20
C ALA A 607 49.45 2.22 58.17
N SER A 608 49.21 3.50 57.87
CA SER A 608 49.54 4.63 58.75
C SER A 608 48.79 4.57 60.08
N ALA A 609 47.49 4.29 60.05
CA ALA A 609 46.68 4.13 61.25
C ALA A 609 47.14 2.94 62.11
N ALA A 610 47.51 1.81 61.49
CA ALA A 610 48.06 0.65 62.20
C ALA A 610 49.37 1.01 62.93
N ALA A 611 50.30 1.68 62.25
CA ALA A 611 51.56 2.14 62.86
C ALA A 611 51.31 3.05 64.08
N GLN A 612 50.37 4.01 63.99
CA GLN A 612 49.99 4.87 65.11
C GLN A 612 49.39 4.07 66.29
N THR A 613 48.60 3.02 66.04
CA THR A 613 48.08 2.17 67.12
C THR A 613 49.16 1.34 67.81
N ASP A 614 50.21 0.94 67.10
CA ASP A 614 51.34 0.21 67.69
C ASP A 614 52.28 1.15 68.47
N GLU A 615 52.51 2.38 68.00
CA GLU A 615 53.21 3.43 68.77
C GLU A 615 52.49 3.75 70.09
N LEU A 616 51.17 3.94 70.05
CA LEU A 616 50.36 4.15 71.26
C LEU A 616 50.41 2.96 72.23
N ARG A 617 50.43 1.73 71.71
CA ARG A 617 50.59 0.51 72.53
C ARG A 617 51.97 0.47 73.19
N GLY A 618 53.03 0.83 72.46
CA GLY A 618 54.39 0.94 72.99
C GLY A 618 54.50 2.00 74.10
N ALA A 619 53.88 3.16 73.90
CA ALA A 619 53.82 4.22 74.91
C ALA A 619 53.08 3.78 76.19
N GLN A 620 51.94 3.08 76.05
CA GLN A 620 51.20 2.53 77.21
C GLN A 620 52.04 1.50 78.00
N GLN A 621 52.77 0.61 77.33
CA GLN A 621 53.65 -0.36 77.99
C GLN A 621 54.81 0.33 78.73
N ALA A 622 55.38 1.39 78.16
CA ALA A 622 56.42 2.18 78.82
C ALA A 622 55.90 2.89 80.09
N CYS A 623 54.68 3.44 80.06
CA CYS A 623 54.04 4.03 81.24
C CYS A 623 53.82 3.00 82.36
N GLN A 624 53.32 1.80 82.03
CA GLN A 624 53.11 0.72 83.01
C GLN A 624 54.43 0.26 83.66
N ALA A 625 55.51 0.18 82.89
CA ALA A 625 56.84 -0.14 83.44
C ALA A 625 57.36 0.96 84.39
N ALA A 626 57.11 2.24 84.06
CA ALA A 626 57.50 3.37 84.90
C ALA A 626 56.70 3.43 86.22
N GLU A 627 55.42 3.05 86.21
CA GLU A 627 54.60 2.94 87.42
C GLU A 627 55.09 1.81 88.34
N GLN A 628 55.41 0.63 87.78
CA GLN A 628 55.98 -0.49 88.54
C GLN A 628 57.33 -0.10 89.19
N ALA A 629 58.19 0.61 88.48
CA ALA A 629 59.45 1.12 89.03
C ALA A 629 59.24 2.11 90.20
N ARG A 630 58.22 2.99 90.11
CA ARG A 630 57.89 3.93 91.19
C ARG A 630 57.44 3.25 92.47
N GLU A 631 56.65 2.17 92.39
CA GLU A 631 56.22 1.44 93.59
C GLU A 631 57.38 0.71 94.29
N VAL A 632 58.33 0.16 93.52
CA VAL A 632 59.56 -0.42 94.10
C VAL A 632 60.35 0.63 94.89
N SER A 633 60.61 1.81 94.32
CA SER A 633 61.35 2.87 95.02
C SER A 633 60.62 3.45 96.24
N LYS A 634 59.28 3.41 96.29
CA LYS A 634 58.52 3.79 97.49
C LYS A 634 58.79 2.85 98.66
N GLU A 635 58.84 1.55 98.41
CA GLU A 635 59.06 0.56 99.47
C GLU A 635 60.52 0.59 99.96
N GLU A 636 61.49 0.88 99.07
CA GLU A 636 62.89 1.16 99.47
C GLU A 636 62.98 2.37 100.42
N ILE A 637 62.30 3.48 100.09
CA ILE A 637 62.25 4.68 100.95
C ILE A 637 61.60 4.38 102.31
N ARG A 638 60.59 3.51 102.34
CA ARG A 638 59.94 3.06 103.58
C ARG A 638 60.90 2.30 104.49
N VAL A 639 61.64 1.32 103.94
CA VAL A 639 62.65 0.55 104.70
C VAL A 639 63.75 1.45 105.25
N LEU A 640 64.24 2.42 104.48
CA LEU A 640 65.25 3.38 104.94
C LEU A 640 64.74 4.27 106.09
N ARG A 641 63.48 4.71 106.04
CA ARG A 641 62.86 5.49 107.14
C ARG A 641 62.74 4.67 108.42
N GLU A 642 62.44 3.38 108.31
CA GLU A 642 62.34 2.48 109.47
C GLU A 642 63.71 2.20 110.11
N GLN A 643 64.78 2.14 109.33
CA GLN A 643 66.16 2.05 109.84
C GLN A 643 66.60 3.34 110.57
N ILE A 644 66.23 4.51 110.04
CA ILE A 644 66.54 5.80 110.67
C ILE A 644 65.80 5.97 112.01
N ALA A 645 64.57 5.46 112.13
CA ALA A 645 63.83 5.49 113.40
C ALA A 645 64.56 4.69 114.50
N ARG A 646 65.03 3.49 114.19
CA ARG A 646 65.75 2.61 115.14
C ARG A 646 67.05 3.24 115.65
N LEU A 647 67.80 3.93 114.78
CA LEU A 647 69.04 4.63 115.17
C LEU A 647 68.81 5.85 116.09
N HIS A 648 67.63 6.47 116.06
CA HIS A 648 67.30 7.56 116.98
C HIS A 648 66.86 7.05 118.37
N GLU A 649 66.40 5.81 118.47
CA GLU A 649 66.01 5.17 119.73
C GLU A 649 67.23 4.74 120.57
N GLU A 650 68.37 4.45 119.93
CA GLU A 650 69.64 4.09 120.59
C GLU A 650 70.47 5.28 121.12
N LEU A 651 70.11 6.53 120.77
CA LEU A 651 70.88 7.73 121.12
C LEU A 651 70.30 8.56 122.29
N ALA A 652 69.23 8.09 122.92
CA ALA A 652 68.51 8.81 123.97
C ALA A 652 68.82 8.33 125.40
N ASP A 653 70.11 8.20 125.78
CA ASP A 653 70.49 8.05 127.20
C ASP A 653 72.00 8.30 127.48
N ARG A 654 72.34 9.44 128.12
CA ARG A 654 73.46 9.58 129.09
C ARG A 654 73.61 11.00 129.67
N ASP A 655 73.10 11.19 130.88
CA ASP A 655 73.19 12.44 131.63
C ASP A 655 73.95 12.26 132.96
N HIS A 656 75.28 12.41 132.93
CA HIS A 656 76.22 12.63 134.06
C HIS A 656 77.56 13.05 133.41
N ILE A 657 78.18 14.19 133.70
CA ILE A 657 78.44 14.77 135.02
C ILE A 657 78.00 16.24 135.07
N ARG A 658 76.88 16.47 135.75
CA ARG A 658 76.61 17.71 136.49
C ARG A 658 77.44 17.69 137.79
N VAL A 659 77.71 18.86 138.36
CA VAL A 659 78.36 19.06 139.68
C VAL A 659 79.87 18.77 139.74
N ARG A 660 80.69 19.82 139.50
CA ARG A 660 81.86 20.06 140.36
C ARG A 660 82.39 21.51 140.33
N MET A 661 81.84 22.33 141.24
CA MET A 661 82.40 23.60 141.77
C MET A 661 82.41 24.76 140.75
N GLU A 662 81.63 25.84 140.91
CA GLU A 662 81.00 26.38 142.13
C GLU A 662 82.03 26.61 143.26
N LYS A 663 82.87 27.63 143.04
CA LYS A 663 83.67 28.37 144.03
C LYS A 663 84.40 29.52 143.33
N LEU A 664 83.81 30.71 143.29
CA LEU A 664 84.50 32.02 143.26
C LEU A 664 83.56 33.24 143.42
N GLU A 665 82.40 33.06 144.08
CA GLU A 665 81.56 34.16 144.58
C GLU A 665 82.18 34.76 145.85
N SER A 666 83.27 35.51 145.70
CA SER A 666 83.84 36.33 146.79
C SER A 666 84.55 37.59 146.29
N ALA A 667 84.15 38.08 145.11
CA ALA A 667 84.65 39.32 144.51
C ALA A 667 83.55 40.39 144.32
N GLN A 668 82.30 40.08 144.68
CA GLN A 668 81.13 40.94 144.46
C GLN A 668 81.01 42.10 145.46
N ASP A 669 81.65 42.05 146.64
CA ASP A 669 81.52 43.09 147.68
C ASP A 669 82.19 44.43 147.34
N ARG A 670 82.96 44.51 146.24
CA ARG A 670 83.46 45.79 145.67
C ARG A 670 82.60 46.35 144.54
N VAL A 671 81.54 45.64 144.14
CA VAL A 671 80.61 46.07 143.09
C VAL A 671 79.47 46.92 143.67
N HIS A 672 78.96 46.58 144.85
CA HIS A 672 77.91 47.33 145.56
C HIS A 672 78.18 48.83 145.79
N GLN A 673 79.43 49.28 145.81
CA GLN A 673 79.76 50.72 145.93
C GLN A 673 79.73 51.48 144.59
N LEU A 674 79.71 50.79 143.44
CA LEU A 674 79.60 51.39 142.11
C LEU A 674 78.17 51.33 141.55
N GLU A 675 77.34 50.41 142.03
CA GLU A 675 75.94 50.23 141.58
C GLU A 675 75.04 51.42 141.96
N VAL A 676 75.30 52.09 143.09
CA VAL A 676 74.51 53.25 143.56
C VAL A 676 74.64 54.45 142.62
N GLU A 677 75.83 54.70 142.05
CA GLU A 677 76.07 55.84 141.13
C GLU A 677 75.64 55.56 139.68
N LEU A 678 75.30 54.30 139.35
CA LEU A 678 74.73 53.88 138.07
C LEU A 678 73.19 53.95 138.08
N SER A 679 72.54 53.60 139.19
CA SER A 679 71.08 53.61 139.35
C SER A 679 70.41 54.92 138.89
N ASP A 680 70.99 56.07 139.23
CA ASP A 680 70.44 57.39 138.87
C ASP A 680 70.61 57.76 137.39
N ARG A 681 71.52 57.09 136.65
CA ARG A 681 71.65 57.24 135.19
C ARG A 681 70.78 56.25 134.43
N GLU A 682 70.61 55.03 134.94
CA GLU A 682 69.78 54.00 134.31
C GLU A 682 68.28 54.33 134.27
N ALA A 683 67.78 55.13 135.23
CA ALA A 683 66.41 55.60 135.23
C ALA A 683 66.06 56.46 134.00
N ALA A 684 67.01 57.28 133.53
CA ALA A 684 66.82 58.13 132.34
C ALA A 684 66.85 57.32 131.03
N HIS A 685 67.65 56.26 130.96
CA HIS A 685 67.74 55.40 129.77
C HIS A 685 66.56 54.42 129.62
N ARG A 686 65.89 54.04 130.72
CA ARG A 686 64.68 53.20 130.67
C ARG A 686 63.52 53.86 129.91
N GLY A 687 63.33 55.17 130.09
CA GLY A 687 62.24 55.92 129.43
C GLY A 687 62.37 56.02 127.91
N THR A 688 63.60 56.09 127.37
CA THR A 688 63.84 56.16 125.93
C THR A 688 63.83 54.78 125.25
N LEU A 689 64.31 53.73 125.93
CA LEU A 689 64.20 52.35 125.45
C LEU A 689 62.73 51.92 125.28
N GLN A 690 61.88 52.20 126.26
CA GLN A 690 60.46 51.81 126.22
C GLN A 690 59.70 52.45 125.05
N GLN A 691 60.08 53.67 124.63
CA GLN A 691 59.49 54.34 123.46
C GLN A 691 59.97 53.71 122.13
N LEU A 692 61.22 53.26 122.05
CA LEU A 692 61.75 52.57 120.86
C LEU A 692 61.17 51.16 120.70
N GLU A 693 60.99 50.43 121.81
CA GLU A 693 60.36 49.10 121.80
C GLU A 693 58.89 49.16 121.34
N GLN A 694 58.13 50.17 121.79
CA GLN A 694 56.76 50.40 121.31
C GLN A 694 56.73 50.72 119.80
N ALA A 695 57.64 51.57 119.31
CA ALA A 695 57.71 51.91 117.89
C ALA A 695 58.10 50.71 117.00
N LEU A 696 58.95 49.81 117.50
CA LEU A 696 59.30 48.56 116.80
C LEU A 696 58.12 47.59 116.76
N ALA A 697 57.46 47.34 117.90
CA ALA A 697 56.29 46.45 117.96
C ALA A 697 55.13 46.94 117.06
N GLU A 698 54.91 48.26 116.99
CA GLU A 698 53.90 48.84 116.10
C GLU A 698 54.29 48.71 114.61
N ARG A 699 55.60 48.72 114.30
CA ARG A 699 56.11 48.51 112.94
C ARG A 699 56.00 47.04 112.50
N ASP A 700 56.37 46.10 113.37
CA ASP A 700 56.32 44.67 113.09
C ASP A 700 54.87 44.16 112.95
N ARG A 701 53.94 44.77 113.70
CA ARG A 701 52.50 44.60 113.51
C ARG A 701 52.06 45.04 112.10
N ARG A 702 52.46 46.24 111.65
CA ARG A 702 52.11 46.74 110.30
C ARG A 702 52.72 45.88 109.21
N ILE A 703 53.94 45.37 109.38
CA ILE A 703 54.56 44.42 108.44
C ILE A 703 53.72 43.15 108.34
N SER A 704 53.33 42.56 109.47
CA SER A 704 52.46 41.36 109.49
C SER A 704 51.08 41.61 108.85
N GLU A 705 50.50 42.80 109.05
CA GLU A 705 49.25 43.21 108.40
C GLU A 705 49.44 43.34 106.86
N PHE A 706 50.55 43.92 106.39
CA PHE A 706 50.89 43.99 104.96
C PHE A 706 51.17 42.60 104.35
N ASP A 707 51.91 41.73 105.03
CA ASP A 707 52.20 40.38 104.56
C ASP A 707 50.91 39.55 104.43
N SER A 708 49.97 39.73 105.37
CA SER A 708 48.64 39.08 105.29
C SER A 708 47.81 39.55 104.08
N LEU A 709 47.88 40.84 103.74
CA LEU A 709 47.18 41.39 102.56
C LEU A 709 47.85 40.94 101.26
N ALA A 710 49.18 40.83 101.24
CA ALA A 710 49.92 40.30 100.10
C ALA A 710 49.62 38.82 99.84
N ALA A 711 49.45 38.02 100.90
CA ALA A 711 49.05 36.61 100.79
C ALA A 711 47.64 36.46 100.18
N VAL A 712 46.65 37.23 100.69
CA VAL A 712 45.28 37.20 100.14
C VAL A 712 45.26 37.64 98.66
N GLN A 713 46.04 38.66 98.28
CA GLN A 713 46.15 39.08 96.88
C GLN A 713 46.86 38.04 95.99
N ALA A 714 47.79 37.26 96.54
CA ALA A 714 48.42 36.16 95.80
C ALA A 714 47.43 35.01 95.54
N ASP A 715 46.63 34.64 96.53
CA ASP A 715 45.57 33.63 96.40
C ASP A 715 44.49 34.08 95.39
N GLU A 716 44.01 35.33 95.47
CA GLU A 716 43.05 35.90 94.50
C GLU A 716 43.58 35.90 93.05
N VAL A 717 44.87 36.19 92.86
CA VAL A 717 45.52 36.12 91.54
C VAL A 717 45.64 34.67 91.06
N GLN A 718 45.91 33.72 91.96
CA GLN A 718 46.01 32.31 91.60
C GLN A 718 44.65 31.71 91.21
N ASP A 719 43.59 32.00 91.99
CA ASP A 719 42.21 31.64 91.65
C ASP A 719 41.78 32.22 90.29
N ALA A 720 42.14 33.48 90.01
CA ALA A 720 41.87 34.10 88.71
C ALA A 720 42.62 33.44 87.54
N LEU A 721 43.86 32.99 87.76
CA LEU A 721 44.64 32.24 86.77
C LEU A 721 44.09 30.83 86.53
N GLU A 722 43.60 30.15 87.56
CA GLU A 722 42.95 28.83 87.43
C GLU A 722 41.58 28.94 86.73
N ALA A 723 40.80 29.99 87.04
CA ALA A 723 39.59 30.33 86.30
C ALA A 723 39.87 30.66 84.82
N SER A 724 40.96 31.37 84.49
CA SER A 724 41.34 31.62 83.09
C SER A 724 41.77 30.34 82.38
N ARG A 725 42.55 29.47 83.02
CA ARG A 725 43.02 28.20 82.43
C ARG A 725 41.86 27.26 82.12
N THR A 726 40.89 27.15 83.03
CA THR A 726 39.68 26.34 82.81
C THR A 726 38.80 26.93 81.70
N ALA A 727 38.69 28.27 81.61
CA ALA A 727 38.01 28.93 80.50
C ALA A 727 38.73 28.75 79.14
N GLU A 728 40.07 28.72 79.11
CA GLU A 728 40.85 28.41 77.90
C GLU A 728 40.67 26.94 77.48
N GLN A 729 40.72 25.99 78.41
CA GLN A 729 40.45 24.58 78.14
C GLN A 729 39.04 24.37 77.56
N ALA A 730 38.01 25.01 78.12
CA ALA A 730 36.66 24.97 77.58
C ALA A 730 36.56 25.58 76.16
N ARG A 731 37.34 26.64 75.86
CA ARG A 731 37.40 27.23 74.52
C ARG A 731 38.09 26.33 73.50
N GLU A 732 39.14 25.60 73.87
CA GLU A 732 39.77 24.64 72.96
C GLU A 732 38.88 23.43 72.69
N VAL A 733 38.17 22.90 73.70
CA VAL A 733 37.14 21.87 73.49
C VAL A 733 36.07 22.36 72.51
N MET A 734 35.53 23.56 72.71
CA MET A 734 34.48 24.10 71.85
C MET A 734 34.99 24.46 70.43
N LYS A 735 36.26 24.81 70.26
CA LYS A 735 36.90 24.96 68.94
C LYS A 735 36.97 23.62 68.21
N GLU A 736 37.32 22.54 68.91
CA GLU A 736 37.40 21.21 68.30
C GLU A 736 36.02 20.65 67.98
N GLU A 737 35.00 20.89 68.82
CA GLU A 737 33.59 20.62 68.48
C GLU A 737 33.15 21.39 67.22
N ILE A 738 33.47 22.69 67.12
CA ILE A 738 33.18 23.51 65.92
C ILE A 738 33.94 22.98 64.69
N ARG A 739 35.16 22.47 64.86
CA ARG A 739 35.94 21.85 63.78
C ARG A 739 35.27 20.58 63.28
N VAL A 740 34.92 19.66 64.18
CA VAL A 740 34.21 18.40 63.86
C VAL A 740 32.87 18.69 63.18
N LEU A 741 32.09 19.67 63.67
CA LEU A 741 30.83 20.07 63.05
C LEU A 741 31.03 20.65 61.64
N ARG A 742 32.08 21.47 61.42
CA ARG A 742 32.42 21.99 60.08
C ARG A 742 32.82 20.86 59.12
N GLU A 743 33.56 19.87 59.61
CA GLU A 743 33.98 18.73 58.81
C GLU A 743 32.80 17.81 58.46
N GLN A 744 31.89 17.56 59.40
CA GLN A 744 30.61 16.88 59.14
C GLN A 744 29.75 17.65 58.12
N ILE A 745 29.66 18.99 58.23
CA ILE A 745 28.95 19.82 57.24
C ILE A 745 29.61 19.74 55.86
N ALA A 746 30.95 19.72 55.78
CA ALA A 746 31.67 19.55 54.53
C ALA A 746 31.38 18.18 53.88
N GLN A 747 31.41 17.10 54.66
CA GLN A 747 31.07 15.74 54.20
C GLN A 747 29.61 15.64 53.73
N LEU A 748 28.66 16.26 54.43
CA LEU A 748 27.26 16.31 54.02
C LEU A 748 27.07 17.12 52.72
N ASN A 749 27.77 18.24 52.57
CA ASN A 749 27.74 19.05 51.34
C ASN A 749 28.34 18.30 50.15
N GLU A 750 29.41 17.53 50.34
CA GLU A 750 29.99 16.67 49.31
C GLU A 750 29.03 15.52 48.92
N GLY A 751 28.34 14.92 49.90
CA GLY A 751 27.27 13.94 49.68
C GLY A 751 26.09 14.52 48.89
N LEU A 752 25.68 15.77 49.17
CA LEU A 752 24.66 16.49 48.40
C LEU A 752 25.13 16.74 46.97
N ALA A 753 26.36 17.22 46.77
CA ALA A 753 26.94 17.42 45.44
C ALA A 753 27.03 16.11 44.64
N HIS A 754 27.34 14.98 45.29
CA HIS A 754 27.28 13.65 44.67
C HIS A 754 25.85 13.28 44.25
N ARG A 755 24.86 13.52 45.12
CA ARG A 755 23.44 13.27 44.81
C ARG A 755 22.93 14.12 43.63
N ASP A 756 23.40 15.36 43.51
CA ASP A 756 23.01 16.24 42.40
C ASP A 756 23.71 15.85 41.09
N ARG A 757 24.97 15.37 41.14
CA ARG A 757 25.63 14.72 39.99
C ARG A 757 24.90 13.45 39.55
N LEU A 758 24.44 12.62 40.49
CA LEU A 758 23.62 11.45 40.20
C LEU A 758 22.28 11.86 39.58
N ARG A 759 21.59 12.87 40.11
CA ARG A 759 20.33 13.40 39.55
C ARG A 759 20.52 13.89 38.11
N ALA A 760 21.57 14.66 37.84
CA ALA A 760 21.89 15.12 36.49
C ALA A 760 22.26 13.96 35.53
N ARG A 761 22.81 12.85 36.05
CA ARG A 761 23.07 11.63 35.27
C ARG A 761 21.80 10.83 35.02
N VAL A 762 20.88 10.75 35.99
CA VAL A 762 19.54 10.15 35.82
C VAL A 762 18.73 10.94 34.78
N GLN A 763 18.68 12.28 34.85
CA GLN A 763 18.01 13.11 33.84
C GLN A 763 18.56 12.92 32.42
N LYS A 764 19.87 12.67 32.28
CA LYS A 764 20.46 12.31 30.98
C LYS A 764 20.03 10.92 30.51
N LEU A 765 19.89 9.95 31.42
CA LEU A 765 19.39 8.62 31.11
C LEU A 765 17.90 8.64 30.73
N GLU A 766 17.07 9.39 31.46
CA GLU A 766 15.66 9.65 31.15
C GLU A 766 15.53 10.26 29.74
N ALA A 767 16.30 11.31 29.43
CA ALA A 767 16.29 11.91 28.09
C ALA A 767 16.78 10.96 26.97
N THR A 768 17.71 10.04 27.26
CA THR A 768 18.07 8.98 26.29
C THR A 768 16.99 7.91 26.16
N GLN A 769 16.27 7.59 27.24
CA GLN A 769 15.17 6.63 27.23
C GLN A 769 13.96 7.19 26.45
N ASP A 770 13.61 8.46 26.65
CA ASP A 770 12.61 9.15 25.83
C ASP A 770 12.97 9.10 24.33
N ARG A 771 14.27 9.24 24.00
CA ARG A 771 14.73 9.15 22.62
C ARG A 771 14.69 7.71 22.08
N VAL A 772 14.95 6.71 22.91
CA VAL A 772 14.77 5.28 22.55
C VAL A 772 13.29 5.00 22.29
N HIS A 773 12.38 5.41 23.17
CA HIS A 773 10.93 5.24 22.98
C HIS A 773 10.41 5.95 21.72
N GLN A 774 10.92 7.14 21.40
CA GLN A 774 10.62 7.79 20.11
C GLN A 774 11.09 6.95 18.91
N LEU A 775 12.29 6.36 18.99
CA LEU A 775 12.84 5.51 17.92
C LEU A 775 12.06 4.18 17.81
N GLU A 776 11.60 3.59 18.91
CA GLU A 776 10.76 2.40 18.94
C GLU A 776 9.39 2.65 18.29
N VAL A 777 8.75 3.79 18.59
CA VAL A 777 7.51 4.22 17.91
C VAL A 777 7.77 4.47 16.41
N GLU A 778 8.83 5.20 16.08
CA GLU A 778 9.28 5.45 14.70
C GLU A 778 9.60 4.17 13.91
N LEU A 779 10.03 3.09 14.57
CA LEU A 779 10.26 1.78 13.97
C LEU A 779 8.94 1.02 13.80
N SER A 780 8.08 0.98 14.83
CA SER A 780 6.74 0.39 14.76
C SER A 780 5.89 1.00 13.64
N ASP A 781 5.91 2.32 13.47
CA ASP A 781 5.20 3.03 12.40
C ASP A 781 5.76 2.66 11.01
N ARG A 782 7.09 2.52 10.88
CA ARG A 782 7.72 2.05 9.63
C ARG A 782 7.38 0.59 9.34
N GLU A 783 7.40 -0.28 10.34
CA GLU A 783 6.95 -1.67 10.17
C GLU A 783 5.48 -1.77 9.77
N ALA A 784 4.60 -0.95 10.36
CA ALA A 784 3.19 -0.89 9.98
C ALA A 784 3.04 -0.43 8.51
N ALA A 785 3.80 0.57 8.08
CA ALA A 785 3.86 0.97 6.68
C ALA A 785 4.38 -0.15 5.76
N HIS A 786 5.43 -0.88 6.17
CA HIS A 786 5.95 -2.02 5.42
C HIS A 786 4.93 -3.16 5.32
N ARG A 787 4.27 -3.54 6.42
CA ARG A 787 3.15 -4.51 6.44
C ARG A 787 2.03 -4.08 5.49
N GLY A 788 1.65 -2.80 5.47
CA GLY A 788 0.71 -2.25 4.51
C GLY A 788 1.16 -2.38 3.05
N THR A 789 2.43 -2.13 2.74
CA THR A 789 2.96 -2.33 1.37
C THR A 789 3.01 -3.80 0.95
N ILE A 790 3.28 -4.72 1.87
CA ILE A 790 3.28 -6.17 1.60
C ILE A 790 1.85 -6.63 1.27
N GLN A 791 0.86 -6.24 2.08
CA GLN A 791 -0.56 -6.54 1.82
C GLN A 791 -1.03 -6.01 0.45
N GLN A 792 -0.59 -4.82 0.04
CA GLN A 792 -0.89 -4.28 -1.29
C GLN A 792 -0.25 -5.10 -2.43
N LEU A 793 0.97 -5.63 -2.23
CA LEU A 793 1.62 -6.49 -3.21
C LEU A 793 0.97 -7.89 -3.28
N GLU A 794 0.56 -8.44 -2.13
CA GLU A 794 -0.21 -9.70 -2.07
C GLU A 794 -1.56 -9.57 -2.77
N GLN A 795 -2.29 -8.47 -2.55
CA GLN A 795 -3.52 -8.14 -3.27
C GLN A 795 -3.27 -8.03 -4.79
N ALA A 796 -2.22 -7.33 -5.21
CA ALA A 796 -1.87 -7.22 -6.63
C ALA A 796 -1.48 -8.57 -7.27
N LEU A 797 -0.81 -9.46 -6.53
CA LEU A 797 -0.50 -10.82 -6.97
C LEU A 797 -1.76 -11.66 -7.13
N THR A 798 -2.62 -11.70 -6.10
CA THR A 798 -3.91 -12.44 -6.18
C THR A 798 -4.82 -11.94 -7.30
N GLU A 799 -4.87 -10.64 -7.57
CA GLU A 799 -5.63 -10.12 -8.72
C GLU A 799 -4.98 -10.52 -10.06
N ARG A 800 -3.65 -10.52 -10.15
CA ARG A 800 -2.95 -10.98 -11.35
C ARG A 800 -3.15 -12.47 -11.60
N ASP A 801 -3.10 -13.29 -10.56
CA ASP A 801 -3.28 -14.74 -10.68
C ASP A 801 -4.75 -15.06 -11.04
N ARG A 802 -5.73 -14.33 -10.49
CA ARG A 802 -7.13 -14.37 -10.96
C ARG A 802 -7.25 -14.02 -12.46
N ARG A 803 -6.57 -12.96 -12.93
CA ARG A 803 -6.57 -12.58 -14.36
C ARG A 803 -5.92 -13.65 -15.24
N ILE A 804 -4.94 -14.40 -14.72
CA ILE A 804 -4.34 -15.55 -15.41
C ILE A 804 -5.36 -16.68 -15.53
N ASP A 805 -6.07 -17.02 -14.44
CA ASP A 805 -7.13 -18.03 -14.45
C ASP A 805 -8.27 -17.68 -15.41
N GLU A 806 -8.66 -16.40 -15.50
CA GLU A 806 -9.65 -15.90 -16.47
C GLU A 806 -9.19 -16.03 -17.94
N LEU A 807 -7.89 -16.14 -18.22
CA LEU A 807 -7.33 -16.34 -19.56
C LEU A 807 -7.17 -17.83 -19.94
N VAL A 808 -7.19 -18.76 -18.98
CA VAL A 808 -7.07 -20.21 -19.25
C VAL A 808 -8.16 -20.73 -20.19
N PRO A 809 -9.46 -20.36 -20.07
CA PRO A 809 -10.49 -20.76 -21.03
C PRO A 809 -10.26 -20.22 -22.44
N ALA A 810 -9.70 -19.00 -22.58
CA ALA A 810 -9.41 -18.40 -23.88
C ALA A 810 -8.31 -19.17 -24.64
N ALA A 811 -7.31 -19.70 -23.92
CA ALA A 811 -6.28 -20.56 -24.50
C ALA A 811 -6.85 -21.90 -25.03
N HIS A 812 -7.83 -22.48 -24.33
CA HIS A 812 -8.53 -23.69 -24.80
C HIS A 812 -9.37 -23.40 -26.05
N LEU A 813 -10.14 -22.31 -26.05
CA LEU A 813 -10.90 -21.86 -27.22
C LEU A 813 -10.00 -21.58 -28.43
N LEU A 814 -8.83 -20.97 -28.25
CA LEU A 814 -7.86 -20.79 -29.33
C LEU A 814 -7.39 -22.14 -29.90
N HIS A 815 -7.09 -23.11 -29.04
CA HIS A 815 -6.68 -24.45 -29.48
C HIS A 815 -7.79 -25.19 -30.26
N GLU A 816 -9.05 -25.07 -29.82
CA GLU A 816 -10.21 -25.59 -30.55
C GLU A 816 -10.38 -24.90 -31.92
N LYS A 817 -10.20 -23.58 -32.01
CA LYS A 817 -10.25 -22.86 -33.30
C LYS A 817 -9.10 -23.25 -34.22
N GLU A 818 -7.88 -23.41 -33.71
CA GLU A 818 -6.76 -23.93 -34.49
C GLU A 818 -7.01 -25.35 -35.02
N ALA A 819 -7.62 -26.23 -34.21
CA ALA A 819 -7.99 -27.58 -34.64
C ALA A 819 -9.05 -27.54 -35.75
N ALA A 820 -10.08 -26.71 -35.61
CA ALA A 820 -11.11 -26.52 -36.62
C ALA A 820 -10.56 -25.92 -37.94
N ILE A 821 -9.62 -24.95 -37.85
CA ILE A 821 -8.94 -24.41 -39.03
C ILE A 821 -8.12 -25.50 -39.74
N LYS A 822 -7.33 -26.29 -39.00
CA LYS A 822 -6.54 -27.41 -39.57
C LYS A 822 -7.44 -28.50 -40.18
N GLU A 823 -8.65 -28.70 -39.68
CA GLU A 823 -9.62 -29.62 -40.27
C GLU A 823 -10.25 -29.03 -41.55
N TRP A 824 -10.60 -27.75 -41.55
CA TRP A 824 -11.08 -27.03 -42.73
C TRP A 824 -10.03 -26.96 -43.85
N GLU A 825 -8.76 -26.73 -43.52
CA GLU A 825 -7.64 -26.79 -44.49
C GLU A 825 -7.55 -28.17 -45.14
N ARG A 826 -7.69 -29.25 -44.36
CA ARG A 826 -7.67 -30.63 -44.88
C ARG A 826 -8.86 -30.95 -45.78
N THR A 827 -10.07 -30.47 -45.46
CA THR A 827 -11.24 -30.68 -46.32
C THR A 827 -11.17 -29.82 -47.58
N HIS A 828 -10.69 -28.58 -47.48
CA HIS A 828 -10.47 -27.70 -48.63
C HIS A 828 -9.41 -28.25 -49.59
N VAL A 829 -8.26 -28.74 -49.10
CA VAL A 829 -7.24 -29.39 -49.94
C VAL A 829 -7.78 -30.63 -50.65
N ARG A 830 -8.61 -31.44 -50.00
CA ARG A 830 -9.28 -32.59 -50.66
C ARG A 830 -10.24 -32.13 -51.75
N ALA A 831 -11.12 -31.17 -51.46
CA ALA A 831 -12.05 -30.62 -52.44
C ALA A 831 -11.32 -30.01 -53.66
N MET A 832 -10.19 -29.35 -53.45
CA MET A 832 -9.33 -28.85 -54.53
C MET A 832 -8.77 -30.01 -55.38
N GLN A 833 -8.27 -31.08 -54.76
CA GLN A 833 -7.77 -32.27 -55.46
C GLN A 833 -8.88 -32.98 -56.25
N ASP A 834 -10.08 -33.06 -55.71
CA ASP A 834 -11.25 -33.64 -56.40
C ASP A 834 -11.65 -32.78 -57.61
N LEU A 835 -11.68 -31.45 -57.47
CA LEU A 835 -11.93 -30.51 -58.57
C LEU A 835 -10.84 -30.54 -59.65
N GLU A 836 -9.56 -30.68 -59.28
CA GLU A 836 -8.46 -30.89 -60.24
C GLU A 836 -8.61 -32.24 -60.97
N ALA A 837 -9.06 -33.30 -60.28
CA ALA A 837 -9.36 -34.60 -60.87
C ALA A 837 -10.61 -34.58 -61.78
N GLU A 838 -11.56 -33.66 -61.55
CA GLU A 838 -12.68 -33.43 -62.48
C GLU A 838 -12.28 -32.56 -63.67
N ALA A 839 -11.48 -31.50 -63.45
CA ALA A 839 -10.96 -30.66 -64.52
C ALA A 839 -10.09 -31.44 -65.52
N THR A 840 -9.26 -32.36 -65.04
CA THR A 840 -8.47 -33.26 -65.90
C THR A 840 -9.34 -34.22 -66.71
N LYS A 841 -10.37 -34.86 -66.12
CA LYS A 841 -11.34 -35.68 -66.86
C LYS A 841 -12.11 -34.87 -67.92
N LEU A 842 -12.51 -33.64 -67.58
CA LEU A 842 -13.16 -32.73 -68.54
C LEU A 842 -12.21 -32.36 -69.67
N GLN A 843 -10.95 -32.06 -69.38
CA GLN A 843 -9.92 -31.79 -70.38
C GLN A 843 -9.70 -33.00 -71.31
N GLU A 844 -9.60 -34.22 -70.77
CA GLU A 844 -9.56 -35.45 -71.57
C GLU A 844 -10.79 -35.57 -72.48
N SER A 845 -12.00 -35.34 -71.94
CA SER A 845 -13.24 -35.39 -72.73
C SER A 845 -13.27 -34.35 -73.87
N CYS A 846 -12.74 -33.15 -73.65
CA CYS A 846 -12.58 -32.13 -74.68
C CYS A 846 -11.61 -32.59 -75.77
N THR A 847 -10.46 -33.20 -75.41
CA THR A 847 -9.53 -33.72 -76.43
C THR A 847 -10.14 -34.83 -77.28
N VAL A 848 -10.98 -35.70 -76.69
CA VAL A 848 -11.73 -36.73 -77.43
C VAL A 848 -12.79 -36.08 -78.34
N GLN A 849 -13.48 -35.05 -77.86
CA GLN A 849 -14.45 -34.32 -78.68
C GLN A 849 -13.80 -33.59 -79.87
N ASP A 850 -12.62 -32.99 -79.67
CA ASP A 850 -11.89 -32.32 -80.75
C ASP A 850 -11.29 -33.32 -81.76
N GLN A 851 -10.86 -34.50 -81.31
CA GLN A 851 -10.50 -35.61 -82.22
C GLN A 851 -11.70 -36.07 -83.07
N LEU A 852 -12.87 -36.25 -82.47
CA LEU A 852 -14.11 -36.57 -83.18
C LEU A 852 -14.51 -35.48 -84.19
N ARG A 853 -14.40 -34.20 -83.82
CA ARG A 853 -14.64 -33.06 -84.72
C ARG A 853 -13.68 -33.06 -85.91
N ALA A 854 -12.38 -33.27 -85.67
CA ALA A 854 -11.38 -33.34 -86.73
C ALA A 854 -11.63 -34.53 -87.69
N GLN A 855 -12.12 -35.65 -87.16
CA GLN A 855 -12.49 -36.80 -87.98
C GLN A 855 -13.77 -36.55 -88.80
N HIS A 856 -14.79 -35.93 -88.22
CA HIS A 856 -15.98 -35.50 -88.98
C HIS A 856 -15.64 -34.52 -90.12
N GLN A 857 -14.73 -33.57 -89.90
CA GLN A 857 -14.25 -32.66 -90.95
C GLN A 857 -13.53 -33.39 -92.09
N LEU A 858 -12.78 -34.44 -91.78
CA LEU A 858 -12.13 -35.27 -92.80
C LEU A 858 -13.14 -36.11 -93.60
N ASP A 859 -14.17 -36.64 -92.92
CA ASP A 859 -15.26 -37.38 -93.56
C ASP A 859 -16.13 -36.46 -94.45
N GLU A 860 -16.40 -35.23 -94.02
CA GLU A 860 -17.06 -34.19 -94.84
C GLU A 860 -16.25 -33.86 -96.10
N GLN A 861 -14.93 -33.65 -95.99
CA GLN A 861 -14.06 -33.43 -97.15
C GLN A 861 -14.10 -34.62 -98.13
N GLN A 862 -14.09 -35.86 -97.63
CA GLN A 862 -14.23 -37.05 -98.48
C GLN A 862 -15.61 -37.14 -99.14
N LEU A 863 -16.68 -36.67 -98.51
CA LEU A 863 -18.00 -36.58 -99.13
C LEU A 863 -18.04 -35.52 -100.23
N GLU A 864 -17.47 -34.33 -100.01
CA GLU A 864 -17.34 -33.30 -101.04
C GLU A 864 -16.51 -33.76 -102.25
N GLU A 865 -15.40 -34.48 -102.04
CA GLU A 865 -14.61 -35.11 -103.11
C GLU A 865 -15.42 -36.16 -103.90
N ARG A 866 -16.30 -36.90 -103.22
CA ARG A 866 -17.18 -37.89 -103.87
C ARG A 866 -18.31 -37.22 -104.65
N ASP A 867 -18.92 -36.18 -104.11
CA ASP A 867 -20.01 -35.44 -104.76
C ASP A 867 -19.51 -34.64 -105.98
N THR A 868 -18.32 -34.01 -105.89
CA THR A 868 -17.68 -33.38 -107.06
C THR A 868 -17.34 -34.42 -108.13
N ARG A 869 -16.89 -35.62 -107.75
CA ARG A 869 -16.65 -36.72 -108.69
C ARG A 869 -17.93 -37.26 -109.33
N ILE A 870 -19.02 -37.38 -108.56
CA ILE A 870 -20.35 -37.74 -109.08
C ILE A 870 -20.85 -36.66 -110.04
N ALA A 871 -20.71 -35.37 -109.70
CA ALA A 871 -21.10 -34.26 -110.57
C ALA A 871 -20.30 -34.24 -111.89
N ASN A 872 -19.01 -34.56 -111.86
CA ASN A 872 -18.19 -34.69 -113.06
C ASN A 872 -18.68 -35.85 -113.95
N LEU A 873 -18.88 -37.05 -113.38
CA LEU A 873 -19.44 -38.21 -114.10
C LEU A 873 -20.85 -37.93 -114.66
N GLN A 874 -21.66 -37.13 -113.97
CA GLN A 874 -22.97 -36.69 -114.47
C GLN A 874 -22.86 -35.70 -115.65
N ARG A 875 -21.81 -34.87 -115.72
CA ARG A 875 -21.55 -34.05 -116.92
C ARG A 875 -21.10 -34.92 -118.09
N GLU A 876 -20.13 -35.81 -117.88
CA GLU A 876 -19.67 -36.76 -118.90
C GLU A 876 -20.84 -37.59 -119.47
N LEU A 877 -21.75 -38.07 -118.62
CA LEU A 877 -22.98 -38.76 -119.07
C LEU A 877 -23.92 -37.87 -119.89
N LYS A 878 -24.04 -36.57 -119.56
CA LYS A 878 -24.84 -35.61 -120.35
C LYS A 878 -24.20 -35.32 -121.70
N ASP A 879 -22.88 -35.16 -121.74
CA ASP A 879 -22.13 -34.87 -122.95
C ASP A 879 -22.19 -36.06 -123.93
N LEU A 880 -21.97 -37.28 -123.42
CA LEU A 880 -22.17 -38.53 -124.18
C LEU A 880 -23.63 -38.73 -124.62
N GLN A 881 -24.61 -38.31 -123.82
CA GLN A 881 -26.02 -38.32 -124.24
C GLN A 881 -26.29 -37.31 -125.37
N ALA A 882 -25.69 -36.13 -125.32
CA ALA A 882 -25.79 -35.11 -126.37
C ALA A 882 -25.12 -35.58 -127.67
N GLU A 883 -23.93 -36.17 -127.59
CA GLU A 883 -23.23 -36.79 -128.72
C GLU A 883 -24.06 -37.94 -129.33
N ARG A 884 -24.69 -38.78 -128.49
CA ARG A 884 -25.61 -39.81 -128.99
C ARG A 884 -26.87 -39.23 -129.63
N GLN A 885 -27.27 -38.00 -129.29
CA GLN A 885 -28.38 -37.29 -129.95
C GLN A 885 -27.95 -36.64 -131.27
N THR A 886 -26.75 -36.06 -131.37
CA THR A 886 -26.23 -35.52 -132.64
C THR A 886 -26.03 -36.64 -133.66
N LEU A 887 -25.37 -37.74 -133.28
CA LEU A 887 -25.22 -38.92 -134.13
C LEU A 887 -26.57 -39.51 -134.58
N ARG A 888 -27.59 -39.50 -133.70
CA ARG A 888 -28.96 -39.90 -134.07
C ARG A 888 -29.61 -38.97 -135.11
N LYS A 889 -29.36 -37.66 -135.03
CA LYS A 889 -29.84 -36.69 -136.03
C LYS A 889 -29.10 -36.86 -137.37
N GLU A 890 -27.80 -37.11 -137.35
CA GLU A 890 -27.02 -37.39 -138.57
C GLU A 890 -27.52 -38.65 -139.30
N VAL A 891 -27.85 -39.71 -138.55
CA VAL A 891 -28.46 -40.93 -139.11
C VAL A 891 -29.84 -40.69 -139.73
N GLN A 892 -30.60 -39.67 -139.29
CA GLN A 892 -31.90 -39.33 -139.89
C GLN A 892 -31.80 -38.62 -141.25
N VAL A 893 -30.64 -38.05 -141.63
CA VAL A 893 -30.45 -37.32 -142.91
C VAL A 893 -30.03 -38.27 -144.06
N ILE A 894 -29.83 -39.56 -143.78
CA ILE A 894 -29.42 -40.56 -144.78
C ILE A 894 -30.42 -40.67 -145.96
N PRO A 895 -31.75 -40.75 -145.77
CA PRO A 895 -32.70 -40.93 -146.88
C PRO A 895 -32.70 -39.77 -147.89
N GLU A 896 -32.48 -38.54 -147.44
CA GLU A 896 -32.43 -37.36 -148.32
C GLU A 896 -31.18 -37.36 -149.22
N LYS A 897 -30.10 -38.01 -148.78
CA LYS A 897 -28.87 -38.18 -149.58
C LYS A 897 -29.02 -39.31 -150.60
N ASP A 898 -29.76 -40.37 -150.27
CA ASP A 898 -30.04 -41.46 -151.20
C ASP A 898 -30.88 -40.98 -152.41
N GLU A 899 -31.89 -40.12 -152.19
CA GLU A 899 -32.64 -39.48 -153.28
C GLU A 899 -31.77 -38.60 -154.19
N GLN A 900 -30.76 -37.92 -153.63
CA GLN A 900 -29.83 -37.11 -154.43
C GLN A 900 -28.88 -37.98 -155.26
N ILE A 901 -28.47 -39.13 -154.72
CA ILE A 901 -27.63 -40.11 -155.42
C ILE A 901 -28.36 -40.66 -156.66
N ASP A 902 -29.63 -41.06 -156.55
CA ASP A 902 -30.42 -41.56 -157.69
C ASP A 902 -30.58 -40.51 -158.81
N ARG A 903 -30.87 -39.25 -158.43
CA ARG A 903 -30.98 -38.13 -159.39
C ARG A 903 -29.66 -37.87 -160.12
N LEU A 904 -28.52 -38.02 -159.44
CA LEU A 904 -27.18 -37.88 -160.03
C LEU A 904 -26.78 -39.09 -160.88
N GLN A 905 -27.14 -40.31 -160.51
CA GLN A 905 -26.88 -41.52 -161.29
C GLN A 905 -27.59 -41.49 -162.66
N LYS A 906 -28.83 -40.97 -162.72
CA LYS A 906 -29.58 -40.81 -163.97
C LYS A 906 -28.86 -39.87 -164.94
N ARG A 907 -28.41 -38.71 -164.44
CA ARG A 907 -27.61 -37.71 -165.17
C ARG A 907 -26.23 -38.23 -165.61
N LEU A 908 -25.59 -39.07 -164.78
CA LEU A 908 -24.33 -39.75 -165.11
C LEU A 908 -24.47 -40.81 -166.21
N LYS A 909 -25.66 -41.32 -166.49
CA LYS A 909 -25.90 -42.27 -167.58
C LYS A 909 -25.97 -41.55 -168.94
N GLU A 910 -26.58 -40.37 -168.97
CA GLU A 910 -26.70 -39.52 -170.16
C GLU A 910 -25.37 -38.87 -170.52
N LEU A 911 -24.63 -38.33 -169.53
CA LEU A 911 -23.34 -37.68 -169.75
C LEU A 911 -22.17 -38.67 -170.00
N ARG A 912 -22.38 -39.99 -169.86
CA ARG A 912 -21.40 -41.02 -170.25
C ARG A 912 -21.49 -41.44 -171.72
N ALA A 913 -22.50 -40.99 -172.47
CA ALA A 913 -22.58 -41.20 -173.91
C ALA A 913 -21.75 -40.19 -174.72
N ALA A 914 -21.36 -39.06 -174.11
CA ALA A 914 -20.58 -38.00 -174.75
C ALA A 914 -19.15 -37.93 -174.19
N LEU A 915 -18.17 -38.12 -175.08
CA LEU A 915 -16.74 -37.86 -174.92
C LEU A 915 -16.02 -38.58 -173.77
N LYS A 916 -15.60 -39.79 -174.12
CA LYS A 916 -14.36 -40.44 -173.70
C LYS A 916 -13.13 -39.59 -174.09
N ALA A 917 -12.78 -38.56 -173.30
CA ALA A 917 -11.50 -37.83 -173.40
C ALA A 917 -11.10 -37.13 -172.07
N THR A 918 -9.94 -37.52 -171.55
CA THR A 918 -9.14 -36.89 -170.46
C THR A 918 -8.34 -35.66 -170.95
N PRO A 919 -7.52 -34.93 -170.15
CA PRO A 919 -7.28 -34.95 -168.68
C PRO A 919 -7.21 -33.54 -168.00
N SER A 920 -6.73 -33.56 -166.75
CA SER A 920 -6.07 -32.48 -165.97
C SER A 920 -6.96 -31.57 -165.09
N SER A 921 -6.46 -30.98 -163.99
CA SER A 921 -5.06 -30.95 -163.49
C SER A 921 -4.94 -31.20 -161.96
N ALA A 922 -3.70 -31.36 -161.49
CA ALA A 922 -3.27 -31.65 -160.12
C ALA A 922 -2.96 -30.40 -159.27
N ILE A 923 -3.10 -30.53 -157.94
CA ILE A 923 -2.61 -29.59 -156.90
C ILE A 923 -1.86 -30.42 -155.83
N VAL A 924 -0.80 -29.85 -155.25
CA VAL A 924 0.03 -30.41 -154.16
C VAL A 924 -0.06 -29.47 -152.94
N PRO A 925 -0.04 -29.98 -151.69
CA PRO A 925 -0.35 -29.22 -150.46
C PRO A 925 0.89 -28.48 -149.88
N PRO A 926 0.81 -27.87 -148.68
CA PRO A 926 1.43 -28.56 -147.54
C PRO A 926 0.90 -28.26 -146.11
N GLN A 927 1.27 -29.18 -145.21
CA GLN A 927 1.68 -28.99 -143.80
C GLN A 927 2.93 -29.91 -143.60
N PRO A 928 3.67 -29.99 -142.45
CA PRO A 928 3.50 -29.35 -141.12
C PRO A 928 4.81 -28.84 -140.42
N HIS A 929 4.71 -28.44 -139.13
CA HIS A 929 5.75 -28.37 -138.05
C HIS A 929 6.82 -27.24 -138.10
N ARG A 930 7.31 -26.58 -137.02
CA ARG A 930 7.57 -26.96 -135.60
C ARG A 930 8.04 -25.73 -134.76
N GLN A 931 7.78 -25.70 -133.43
CA GLN A 931 8.46 -24.88 -132.36
C GLN A 931 8.28 -23.32 -132.44
N ARG A 932 8.44 -22.46 -131.41
CA ARG A 932 9.21 -22.51 -130.13
C ARG A 932 8.77 -21.41 -129.10
N GLU A 933 9.04 -21.63 -127.79
CA GLU A 933 9.36 -20.68 -126.67
C GLU A 933 8.46 -19.48 -126.19
N ALA A 934 8.28 -19.42 -124.85
CA ALA A 934 8.15 -18.26 -123.90
C ALA A 934 6.91 -17.31 -123.97
N ALA A 935 6.41 -16.66 -122.88
CA ALA A 935 6.86 -16.49 -121.48
C ALA A 935 5.70 -16.13 -120.50
N ALA A 936 5.97 -16.17 -119.17
CA ALA A 936 5.30 -15.43 -118.06
C ALA A 936 3.83 -15.81 -117.67
N HIS A 937 3.37 -15.79 -116.39
CA HIS A 937 3.88 -15.34 -115.07
C HIS A 937 3.39 -16.24 -113.89
N SER A 938 4.14 -16.25 -112.76
CA SER A 938 3.70 -16.20 -111.32
C SER A 938 2.50 -17.09 -110.84
N SER A 939 2.52 -17.88 -109.74
CA SER A 939 3.26 -17.78 -108.45
C SER A 939 3.06 -19.03 -107.56
N GLN A 940 4.07 -19.40 -106.75
CA GLN A 940 4.11 -20.26 -105.52
C GLN A 940 5.48 -21.00 -105.44
N PRO A 941 5.88 -21.69 -104.34
CA PRO A 941 5.97 -21.23 -102.93
C PRO A 941 7.29 -21.69 -102.24
N LYS A 942 7.59 -21.22 -101.00
CA LYS A 942 8.08 -22.05 -99.85
C LYS A 942 8.40 -21.20 -98.61
N ALA A 943 8.41 -21.86 -97.44
CA ALA A 943 8.37 -21.23 -96.12
C ALA A 943 9.73 -21.14 -95.40
N SER A 944 9.92 -20.08 -94.62
CA SER A 944 10.66 -20.08 -93.33
C SER A 944 10.53 -18.75 -92.56
N LYS A 945 10.55 -18.81 -91.22
CA LYS A 945 10.63 -17.67 -90.27
C LYS A 945 11.99 -16.93 -90.37
N PRO A 946 12.25 -15.79 -89.68
CA PRO A 946 11.40 -14.99 -88.76
C PRO A 946 11.31 -13.48 -89.10
N GLY A 947 10.32 -12.78 -88.53
CA GLY A 947 10.17 -11.32 -88.65
C GLY A 947 9.86 -10.61 -87.33
N ALA A 948 10.66 -9.58 -87.01
CA ALA A 948 10.28 -8.43 -86.17
C ALA A 948 9.48 -7.43 -87.06
N PRO A 949 8.77 -6.38 -86.56
CA PRO A 949 9.05 -5.63 -85.33
C PRO A 949 7.84 -5.09 -84.51
N ALA A 950 8.18 -4.38 -83.42
CA ALA A 950 7.49 -3.26 -82.77
C ALA A 950 5.93 -3.15 -82.79
N ARG A 951 5.33 -3.22 -81.59
CA ARG A 951 4.07 -2.54 -81.23
C ARG A 951 4.32 -1.59 -80.05
N GLN A 952 3.54 -0.50 -79.98
CA GLN A 952 3.63 0.53 -78.95
C GLN A 952 2.52 0.41 -77.90
N ASN A 953 2.83 0.95 -76.70
CA ASN A 953 1.93 1.48 -75.66
C ASN A 953 0.93 0.55 -74.93
N GLY A 954 0.99 0.61 -73.59
CA GLY A 954 -0.11 0.24 -72.70
C GLY A 954 0.35 -0.31 -71.34
N THR A 955 0.16 0.48 -70.28
CA THR A 955 0.14 0.11 -68.83
C THR A 955 1.36 -0.62 -68.21
N GLY A 956 1.80 -0.35 -66.98
CA GLY A 956 1.35 0.66 -66.00
C GLY A 956 0.86 0.10 -64.65
N GLN A 957 1.73 -0.58 -63.89
CA GLN A 957 1.61 -0.89 -62.45
C GLN A 957 3.07 -0.94 -61.91
N GLN A 958 3.56 -0.18 -60.94
CA GLN A 958 3.07 0.24 -59.60
C GLN A 958 2.91 -0.91 -58.59
N SER A 959 3.92 -1.05 -57.72
CA SER A 959 3.90 -0.72 -56.27
C SER A 959 2.63 -1.05 -55.46
N PRO A 960 2.74 -1.54 -54.19
CA PRO A 960 3.27 -0.71 -53.08
C PRO A 960 4.13 -1.50 -52.06
N VAL A 961 5.03 -0.96 -51.22
CA VAL A 961 5.10 0.28 -50.41
C VAL A 961 4.07 0.36 -49.26
N GLY A 962 4.52 -0.01 -48.06
CA GLY A 962 3.89 0.39 -46.80
C GLY A 962 4.93 0.36 -45.67
N GLN A 963 5.03 1.32 -44.75
CA GLN A 963 4.30 2.59 -44.62
C GLN A 963 5.22 3.68 -44.02
N GLN A 964 5.06 4.93 -44.44
CA GLN A 964 5.55 6.10 -43.70
C GLN A 964 4.48 6.61 -42.72
N PRO A 965 4.86 7.07 -41.51
CA PRO A 965 4.20 8.19 -40.86
C PRO A 965 4.62 9.50 -41.56
N LYS A 966 3.68 10.43 -41.74
CA LYS A 966 3.80 11.54 -42.69
C LYS A 966 4.63 12.74 -42.18
N SER A 967 5.22 13.43 -43.16
CA SER A 967 5.49 14.89 -43.27
C SER A 967 6.93 15.39 -43.15
N GLY A 968 7.32 16.28 -44.09
CA GLY A 968 8.39 17.28 -43.89
C GLY A 968 9.74 17.12 -44.64
N LYS A 969 9.76 17.32 -45.97
CA LYS A 969 10.95 17.60 -46.84
C LYS A 969 12.15 16.59 -46.82
N PRO A 970 12.96 16.53 -47.90
CA PRO A 970 14.26 15.85 -47.82
C PRO A 970 15.19 16.67 -46.90
N ILE A 971 15.45 16.13 -45.71
CA ILE A 971 16.27 16.82 -44.70
C ILE A 971 17.74 16.80 -45.14
N GLN A 972 18.30 17.96 -45.48
CA GLN A 972 19.74 18.12 -45.66
C GLN A 972 20.47 17.70 -44.37
N PRO A 973 21.56 16.91 -44.46
CA PRO A 973 22.36 16.56 -43.29
C PRO A 973 22.94 17.83 -42.63
N ASP A 974 22.99 17.82 -41.30
CA ASP A 974 23.59 18.88 -40.51
C ASP A 974 25.10 18.70 -40.38
N ASP A 975 25.82 19.83 -40.31
CA ASP A 975 27.24 19.82 -39.99
C ASP A 975 27.44 19.67 -38.49
N LEU A 976 27.45 18.41 -38.04
CA LEU A 976 27.59 18.02 -36.64
C LEU A 976 28.86 18.56 -35.97
N LYS A 977 29.86 19.01 -36.74
CA LYS A 977 31.10 19.63 -36.26
C LYS A 977 30.88 20.99 -35.57
N LYS A 978 29.69 21.58 -35.70
CA LYS A 978 29.30 22.83 -35.01
C LYS A 978 28.87 22.64 -33.55
N ILE A 979 28.83 21.40 -33.07
CA ILE A 979 28.64 21.08 -31.66
C ILE A 979 30.02 20.98 -31.02
N ASP A 980 30.28 21.80 -30.01
CA ASP A 980 31.54 21.79 -29.26
C ASP A 980 31.85 20.37 -28.74
N GLY A 981 33.06 19.88 -29.02
CA GLY A 981 33.50 18.51 -28.71
C GLY A 981 33.40 17.50 -29.88
N ILE A 982 32.55 17.74 -30.88
CA ILE A 982 32.41 16.83 -32.05
C ILE A 982 33.45 17.17 -33.13
N GLY A 983 34.65 16.60 -32.99
CA GLY A 983 35.70 16.68 -34.02
C GLY A 983 35.33 15.97 -35.35
N PRO A 984 36.04 16.25 -36.46
CA PRO A 984 35.71 15.73 -37.79
C PRO A 984 35.58 14.20 -37.88
N GLY A 985 36.41 13.45 -37.16
CA GLY A 985 36.35 11.99 -37.10
C GLY A 985 35.12 11.45 -36.35
N LEU A 986 34.70 12.13 -35.27
CA LEU A 986 33.48 11.80 -34.53
C LEU A 986 32.24 12.11 -35.37
N ALA A 987 32.20 13.26 -36.05
CA ALA A 987 31.12 13.61 -36.98
C ALA A 987 30.96 12.56 -38.11
N ALA A 988 32.06 12.14 -38.74
CA ALA A 988 32.04 11.11 -39.77
C ALA A 988 31.56 9.74 -39.23
N THR A 989 31.89 9.41 -37.99
CA THR A 989 31.46 8.16 -37.34
C THR A 989 29.99 8.20 -36.96
N LEU A 990 29.49 9.32 -36.43
CA LEU A 990 28.06 9.56 -36.15
C LEU A 990 27.20 9.45 -37.42
N GLN A 991 27.67 10.02 -38.54
CA GLN A 991 26.98 9.95 -39.83
C GLN A 991 26.92 8.51 -40.40
N LYS A 992 27.96 7.69 -40.14
CA LYS A 992 27.95 6.23 -40.43
C LYS A 992 27.00 5.47 -39.51
N LEU A 993 26.88 5.86 -38.24
CA LEU A 993 25.91 5.32 -37.28
C LEU A 993 24.47 5.81 -37.52
N GLY A 994 24.20 6.54 -38.60
CA GLY A 994 22.86 7.01 -38.99
C GLY A 994 22.42 8.32 -38.33
N THR A 995 23.23 8.91 -37.46
CA THR A 995 22.96 10.24 -36.87
C THR A 995 23.47 11.31 -37.82
N ARG A 996 22.55 12.06 -38.45
CA ARG A 996 22.85 13.02 -39.51
C ARG A 996 22.26 14.41 -39.27
N THR A 997 21.47 14.62 -38.21
CA THR A 997 20.83 15.91 -37.91
C THR A 997 20.98 16.32 -36.45
N PHE A 998 20.96 17.63 -36.18
CA PHE A 998 21.04 18.19 -34.83
C PHE A 998 19.87 17.72 -33.95
N ILE A 999 18.67 17.61 -34.51
CA ILE A 999 17.46 17.16 -33.78
C ILE A 999 17.58 15.72 -33.25
N GLN A 1000 18.36 14.85 -33.91
CA GLN A 1000 18.61 13.50 -33.44
C GLN A 1000 19.47 13.50 -32.17
N ILE A 1001 20.56 14.28 -32.15
CA ILE A 1001 21.42 14.43 -30.96
C ILE A 1001 20.67 15.15 -29.83
N ALA A 1002 19.91 16.20 -30.15
CA ALA A 1002 19.10 16.96 -29.20
C ALA A 1002 18.01 16.14 -28.48
N ARG A 1003 17.65 14.96 -29.01
CA ARG A 1003 16.65 14.03 -28.46
C ARG A 1003 17.23 12.78 -27.81
N TRP A 1004 18.56 12.64 -27.73
CA TRP A 1004 19.18 11.50 -27.05
C TRP A 1004 18.80 11.44 -25.58
N LYS A 1005 18.35 10.27 -25.13
CA LYS A 1005 18.16 9.97 -23.71
C LYS A 1005 19.49 9.48 -23.07
N PRO A 1006 19.59 9.40 -21.73
CA PRO A 1006 20.79 8.86 -21.07
C PRO A 1006 21.22 7.49 -21.59
N GLU A 1007 20.26 6.61 -21.91
CA GLU A 1007 20.50 5.27 -22.46
C GLU A 1007 21.04 5.31 -23.90
N ASP A 1008 20.67 6.34 -24.68
CA ASP A 1008 21.16 6.53 -26.04
C ASP A 1008 22.60 7.08 -26.03
N ILE A 1009 22.91 7.99 -25.08
CA ILE A 1009 24.28 8.46 -24.84
C ILE A 1009 25.20 7.26 -24.56
N GLU A 1010 24.81 6.35 -23.67
CA GLU A 1010 25.63 5.17 -23.33
C GLU A 1010 25.82 4.21 -24.51
N LYS A 1011 24.76 3.96 -25.31
CA LYS A 1011 24.83 3.12 -26.51
C LYS A 1011 25.73 3.74 -27.59
N ILE A 1012 25.65 5.06 -27.79
CA ILE A 1012 26.46 5.77 -28.78
C ILE A 1012 27.90 5.92 -28.31
N ALA A 1013 28.15 6.24 -27.03
CA ALA A 1013 29.48 6.28 -26.42
C ALA A 1013 30.24 4.96 -26.60
N LYS A 1014 29.60 3.82 -26.28
CA LYS A 1014 30.16 2.48 -26.53
C LYS A 1014 30.49 2.24 -28.01
N LYS A 1015 29.66 2.70 -28.95
CA LYS A 1015 29.91 2.59 -30.41
C LYS A 1015 30.96 3.56 -30.93
N LEU A 1016 31.23 4.66 -30.23
CA LEU A 1016 32.27 5.65 -30.53
C LEU A 1016 33.59 5.39 -29.80
N ALA A 1017 33.70 4.30 -29.04
CA ALA A 1017 34.85 3.99 -28.17
C ALA A 1017 35.31 5.20 -27.33
N THR A 1018 34.34 5.96 -26.81
CA THR A 1018 34.54 7.22 -26.09
C THR A 1018 33.73 7.19 -24.80
N ASP A 1019 34.22 7.78 -23.72
CA ASP A 1019 33.52 7.76 -22.43
C ASP A 1019 32.14 8.44 -22.49
N PRO A 1020 31.07 7.83 -21.95
CA PRO A 1020 29.74 8.45 -21.88
C PRO A 1020 29.75 9.78 -21.12
N GLU A 1021 30.65 9.92 -20.15
CA GLU A 1021 30.84 11.17 -19.41
C GLU A 1021 31.37 12.29 -20.29
N ARG A 1022 32.17 12.00 -21.33
CA ARG A 1022 32.69 13.06 -22.21
C ARG A 1022 31.57 13.75 -22.98
N ILE A 1023 30.60 12.98 -23.50
CA ILE A 1023 29.40 13.51 -24.18
C ILE A 1023 28.55 14.38 -23.23
N LYS A 1024 28.51 14.03 -21.93
CA LYS A 1024 27.84 14.81 -20.89
C LYS A 1024 28.63 16.09 -20.52
N ARG A 1025 29.94 15.98 -20.25
CA ARG A 1025 30.84 17.11 -19.90
C ARG A 1025 30.92 18.15 -21.02
N GLU A 1026 31.01 17.71 -22.27
CA GLU A 1026 31.01 18.58 -23.46
C GLU A 1026 29.59 19.04 -23.88
N ASN A 1027 28.54 18.65 -23.14
CA ASN A 1027 27.16 19.13 -23.31
C ASN A 1027 26.59 19.00 -24.74
N TRP A 1028 26.88 17.91 -25.46
CA TRP A 1028 26.52 17.76 -26.87
C TRP A 1028 25.01 17.92 -27.16
N ILE A 1029 24.13 17.52 -26.22
CA ILE A 1029 22.67 17.72 -26.35
C ILE A 1029 22.30 19.20 -26.34
N ALA A 1030 22.88 20.00 -25.43
CA ALA A 1030 22.62 21.44 -25.36
C ALA A 1030 23.21 22.17 -26.58
N GLY A 1031 24.43 21.78 -27.01
CA GLY A 1031 25.03 22.25 -28.26
C GLY A 1031 24.17 21.92 -29.48
N ALA A 1032 23.62 20.71 -29.56
CA ALA A 1032 22.72 20.30 -30.63
C ALA A 1032 21.40 21.08 -30.62
N LYS A 1033 20.78 21.30 -29.45
CA LYS A 1033 19.60 22.17 -29.32
C LYS A 1033 19.89 23.60 -29.78
N LYS A 1034 21.04 24.16 -29.40
CA LYS A 1034 21.50 25.49 -29.83
C LYS A 1034 21.71 25.57 -31.34
N GLN A 1035 22.44 24.62 -31.93
CA GLN A 1035 22.68 24.58 -33.38
C GLN A 1035 21.39 24.32 -34.19
N HIS A 1036 20.47 23.51 -33.68
CA HIS A 1036 19.13 23.35 -34.26
C HIS A 1036 18.36 24.67 -34.27
N TYR A 1037 18.31 25.37 -33.14
CA TYR A 1037 17.67 26.68 -33.05
C TYR A 1037 18.36 27.73 -33.92
N GLU A 1038 19.69 27.72 -34.03
CA GLU A 1038 20.41 28.65 -34.90
C GLU A 1038 20.08 28.45 -36.38
N LYS A 1039 20.03 27.19 -36.85
CA LYS A 1039 19.77 26.82 -38.25
C LYS A 1039 18.29 26.86 -38.64
N TYR A 1040 17.39 26.35 -37.79
CA TYR A 1040 15.97 26.14 -38.10
C TYR A 1040 15.03 27.13 -37.39
N LYS A 1041 15.53 27.94 -36.44
CA LYS A 1041 14.75 28.88 -35.59
C LYS A 1041 13.63 28.24 -34.76
N GLU A 1042 13.66 26.92 -34.62
CA GLU A 1042 12.72 26.12 -33.84
C GLU A 1042 13.35 25.70 -32.50
N ARG A 1043 12.63 25.91 -31.39
CA ARG A 1043 13.05 25.50 -30.04
C ARG A 1043 12.61 24.06 -29.77
N LEU A 1044 13.51 23.25 -29.19
CA LEU A 1044 13.36 21.83 -28.86
C LEU A 1044 13.49 21.56 -27.36
#